data_AF-A0A968GH50-F1
#
_entry.id   AF-A0A968GH50-F1
#
_cell.length_a   1.000
_cell.length_b   1.000
_cell.length_c   1.000
_cell.angle_alpha   90.00
_cell.angle_beta   90.00
_cell.angle_gamma   90.00
#
_symmetry.space_group_name_H-M   'P 1'
#
loop_
_entity.id
_entity.type
_entity.pdbx_description
1 polymer ?
#
loop_
_entity_poly.entity_id
_entity_poly.type
_entity_poly.pdbx_seq_one_letter_code
_entity_poly.pdbx_strand_id
1 'polypeptide(L)'
;MKSPRFPQRILLLYYACVAGSAQFILGRMLSSPSEAESAILLGLSLPRLALASGLFITAVFFSVLAIRTARDRKWAEGILDGWFGGNRISRTLFWFSGIGFGLGWIGSFIPIYRVGALRGYWTRIEPALHFVLLASLATLIVFYVKRADFSIKDQGKSKILSASLILFLACLAVLVGMLYGHFGISSTEDFWYGAGVPILVPQLIGAIAGGLLFLQLEKRFALKRWDAIVFVLIFVATAIAWASEPLQRSFLFIGPFQPNRVLYPFADATNFDIASQFALIGERLRIFNGYFFERPLYLSFLAYLHSFFGQDYEVLMAAQAGIFAIFPALIYLIGRSLNLRAVGFASAIVAMLRGVNAIAASNMIVMANPNMILTDFPAAIGVAVVVLFACEWLKAPEKQKHFALWVGGALGLTLMLRTNALVLIVCIPLFALLKYFPDWRKWLYSSFLILLAIIAITLPWELRNRSLGGQMYGAIIGKFRAVIEQRYVPPDASSSLPQGPGTSVLTFQATHTLSSLYQPADMTQEDGTCGSVACFVPNHFLHNIVTSILLLPTSPLLDDLRHTVKESNPYWDPFWDGTFAPLSLFIFLLNVFMIVLGVVVAWKRGKIPGITPRAVFMFYYLSNAFARTSGGRYLVPMDWIFTVYFLVGVFQALAWFGSTLNLDLDPSSESIERGAVKSTSRNDIPRITFIIISLIGLGALIPLSENLHARRYENFDPSKTLADHRQALADVGLDIQSIERFLETSNAGIFAGRALYPRHYKMDQGEPHFFPTINMPFPRTTFTLIGPVGELGVILPGGIPSYFPHASDVVVIGCSGEKYFDALAVIVLDGEGAVYTREPESELQCPLEQPVCTNNSVCR
;
A
#
# COMPACT_ATOMS: atom_id res chain seq x y z
N MET A 1 -0.28 38.02 -37.19
CA MET A 1 0.58 39.22 -37.17
C MET A 1 1.13 39.38 -35.75
N LYS A 2 2.44 39.18 -35.53
CA LYS A 2 3.10 39.35 -34.22
C LYS A 2 3.23 40.86 -33.93
N SER A 3 2.88 41.31 -32.73
CA SER A 3 3.08 42.72 -32.32
C SER A 3 4.58 43.04 -32.31
N PRO A 4 5.02 44.14 -32.94
CA PRO A 4 6.44 44.51 -33.01
C PRO A 4 7.08 44.84 -31.65
N ARG A 5 6.30 44.88 -30.55
CA ARG A 5 6.81 45.14 -29.19
C ARG A 5 6.96 43.88 -28.32
N PHE A 6 6.67 42.69 -28.85
CA PHE A 6 6.58 41.48 -28.04
C PHE A 6 7.94 41.03 -27.44
N PRO A 7 9.07 40.98 -28.18
CA PRO A 7 10.37 40.59 -27.63
C PRO A 7 10.89 41.54 -26.54
N GLN A 8 10.72 42.85 -26.77
CA GLN A 8 11.11 43.90 -25.83
C GLN A 8 10.33 43.81 -24.51
N ARG A 9 9.03 43.53 -24.58
CA ARG A 9 8.18 43.38 -23.38
C ARG A 9 8.57 42.18 -22.52
N ILE A 10 8.93 41.06 -23.13
CA ILE A 10 9.34 39.84 -22.39
C ILE A 10 10.64 40.10 -21.62
N LEU A 11 11.63 40.70 -22.27
CA LEU A 11 12.91 40.99 -21.61
C LEU A 11 12.74 42.02 -20.49
N LEU A 12 11.86 43.01 -20.69
CA LEU A 12 11.51 43.99 -19.66
C LEU A 12 10.80 43.34 -18.46
N LEU A 13 9.83 42.45 -18.71
CA LEU A 13 9.17 41.66 -17.65
C LEU A 13 10.17 40.77 -16.91
N TYR A 14 11.10 40.14 -17.61
CA TYR A 14 12.15 39.31 -17.00
C TYR A 14 13.02 40.13 -16.03
N TYR A 15 13.59 41.24 -16.48
CA TYR A 15 14.43 42.09 -15.63
C TYR A 15 13.65 42.70 -14.48
N ALA A 16 12.40 43.11 -14.70
CA ALA A 16 11.53 43.58 -13.63
C ALA A 16 11.22 42.48 -12.60
N CYS A 17 10.95 41.24 -13.03
CA CYS A 17 10.72 40.12 -12.13
C CYS A 17 11.95 39.78 -11.31
N VAL A 18 13.15 39.72 -11.92
CA VAL A 18 14.39 39.43 -11.20
C VAL A 18 14.70 40.55 -10.20
N ALA A 19 14.61 41.81 -10.60
CA ALA A 19 14.80 42.95 -9.70
C ALA A 19 13.78 42.96 -8.55
N GLY A 20 12.50 42.74 -8.86
CA GLY A 20 11.42 42.69 -7.87
C GLY A 20 11.59 41.54 -6.87
N SER A 21 12.03 40.36 -7.34
CA SER A 21 12.33 39.23 -6.46
C SER A 21 13.50 39.52 -5.51
N ALA A 22 14.56 40.18 -5.99
CA ALA A 22 15.68 40.59 -5.14
C ALA A 22 15.23 41.62 -4.09
N GLN A 23 14.41 42.60 -4.47
CA GLN A 23 13.86 43.60 -3.55
C GLN A 23 12.95 42.99 -2.48
N PHE A 24 12.05 42.09 -2.87
CA PHE A 24 11.14 41.41 -1.94
C PHE A 24 11.91 40.60 -0.89
N ILE A 25 12.91 39.84 -1.33
CA ILE A 25 13.73 39.01 -0.43
C ILE A 25 14.60 39.88 0.47
N LEU A 26 15.21 40.95 -0.08
CA LEU A 26 15.95 41.93 0.70
C LEU A 26 15.06 42.57 1.79
N GLY A 27 13.82 42.94 1.45
CA GLY A 27 12.85 43.47 2.39
C GLY A 27 12.53 42.49 3.52
N ARG A 28 12.30 41.21 3.20
CA ARG A 28 12.10 40.15 4.22
C ARG A 28 13.32 39.91 5.10
N MET A 29 14.52 40.00 4.53
CA MET A 29 15.76 39.86 5.32
C MET A 29 15.91 41.01 6.31
N LEU A 30 15.64 42.26 5.88
CA LEU A 30 15.73 43.43 6.74
C LEU A 30 14.67 43.45 7.85
N SER A 31 13.51 42.82 7.63
CA SER A 31 12.46 42.68 8.64
C SER A 31 12.71 41.57 9.68
N SER A 32 13.78 40.78 9.53
CA SER A 32 14.14 39.67 10.43
C SER A 32 15.55 39.90 11.00
N PRO A 33 15.68 40.63 12.12
CA PRO A 33 16.98 40.93 12.71
C PRO A 33 17.73 39.67 13.14
N SER A 34 19.06 39.75 13.14
CA SER A 34 19.95 38.71 13.68
C SER A 34 19.97 38.78 15.21
N GLU A 35 20.40 37.70 15.87
CA GLU A 35 20.61 37.69 17.32
C GLU A 35 21.52 38.84 17.74
N ALA A 36 21.16 39.51 18.84
CA ALA A 36 21.74 40.79 19.28
C ALA A 36 23.28 40.74 19.42
N GLU A 37 23.83 39.61 19.86
CA GLU A 37 25.29 39.43 20.02
C GLU A 37 26.06 39.36 18.69
N SER A 38 25.36 39.07 17.58
CA SER A 38 25.97 38.87 16.26
C SER A 38 25.66 40.00 15.25
N ALA A 39 24.85 40.98 15.65
CA ALA A 39 24.40 42.07 14.80
C ALA A 39 25.44 43.20 14.72
N ILE A 40 25.76 43.65 13.50
CA ILE A 40 26.77 44.70 13.25
C ILE A 40 26.10 45.98 12.74
N LEU A 41 25.33 45.88 11.67
CA LEU A 41 24.71 47.02 10.98
C LEU A 41 23.29 46.66 10.55
N LEU A 42 22.32 47.57 10.70
CA LEU A 42 20.89 47.35 10.40
C LEU A 42 20.29 46.13 11.11
N GLY A 43 20.83 45.74 12.27
CA GLY A 43 20.40 44.52 12.98
C GLY A 43 20.80 43.21 12.29
N LEU A 44 21.69 43.24 11.29
CA LEU A 44 22.14 42.07 10.55
C LEU A 44 23.58 41.67 10.92
N SER A 45 23.85 40.36 10.93
CA SER A 45 25.20 39.79 11.04
C SER A 45 26.03 39.99 9.77
N LEU A 46 27.37 39.91 9.86
CA LEU A 46 28.28 40.08 8.70
C LEU A 46 27.90 39.24 7.48
N PRO A 47 27.57 37.93 7.61
CA PRO A 47 27.17 37.12 6.45
C PRO A 47 25.83 37.56 5.85
N ARG A 48 24.87 37.98 6.69
CA ARG A 48 23.57 38.49 6.21
C ARG A 48 23.71 39.86 5.54
N LEU A 49 24.63 40.70 6.01
CA LEU A 49 24.97 41.96 5.35
C LEU A 49 25.57 41.73 3.96
N ALA A 50 26.52 40.79 3.83
CA ALA A 50 27.08 40.44 2.52
C ALA A 50 26.01 39.97 1.53
N LEU A 51 25.09 39.11 1.98
CA LEU A 51 23.95 38.65 1.17
C LEU A 51 22.98 39.79 0.83
N ALA A 52 22.65 40.65 1.79
CA ALA A 52 21.78 41.81 1.58
C ALA A 52 22.41 42.80 0.58
N SER A 53 23.71 43.09 0.69
CA SER A 53 24.44 43.90 -0.29
C SER A 53 24.42 43.27 -1.67
N GLY A 54 24.63 41.96 -1.78
CA GLY A 54 24.55 41.23 -3.05
C GLY A 54 23.17 41.31 -3.70
N LEU A 55 22.09 41.13 -2.92
CA LEU A 55 20.71 41.29 -3.41
C LEU A 55 20.41 42.73 -3.83
N PHE A 56 20.89 43.71 -3.07
CA PHE A 56 20.74 45.13 -3.43
C PHE A 56 21.43 45.48 -4.75
N ILE A 57 22.69 45.06 -4.91
CA ILE A 57 23.44 45.26 -6.16
C ILE A 57 22.71 44.59 -7.33
N THR A 58 22.21 43.37 -7.12
CA THR A 58 21.46 42.62 -8.14
C THR A 58 20.16 43.35 -8.52
N ALA A 59 19.41 43.85 -7.53
CA ALA A 59 18.19 44.64 -7.77
C ALA A 59 18.48 45.89 -8.61
N VAL A 60 19.49 46.68 -8.22
CA VAL A 60 19.89 47.89 -8.95
C VAL A 60 20.34 47.56 -10.37
N PHE A 61 21.17 46.54 -10.53
CA PHE A 61 21.67 46.10 -11.85
C PHE A 61 20.52 45.74 -12.79
N PHE A 62 19.59 44.88 -12.36
CA PHE A 62 18.46 44.48 -13.19
C PHE A 62 17.43 45.60 -13.42
N SER A 63 17.27 46.54 -12.48
CA SER A 63 16.47 47.76 -12.70
C SER A 63 17.08 48.65 -13.78
N VAL A 64 18.40 48.84 -13.79
CA VAL A 64 19.10 49.60 -14.84
C VAL A 64 18.95 48.91 -16.20
N LEU A 65 19.09 47.58 -16.24
CA LEU A 65 18.85 46.82 -17.47
C LEU A 65 17.41 46.95 -17.96
N ALA A 66 16.41 46.92 -17.08
CA ALA A 66 15.01 47.13 -17.43
C ALA A 66 14.78 48.53 -18.04
N ILE A 67 15.37 49.59 -17.46
CA ILE A 67 15.29 50.96 -18.00
C ILE A 67 15.95 51.03 -19.38
N ARG A 68 17.10 50.37 -19.56
CA ARG A 68 17.80 50.33 -20.85
C ARG A 68 16.99 49.57 -21.91
N THR A 69 16.39 48.42 -21.56
CA THR A 69 15.48 47.67 -22.43
C THR A 69 14.25 48.48 -22.84
N ALA A 70 13.73 49.34 -21.95
CA ALA A 70 12.62 50.22 -22.26
C ALA A 70 12.99 51.31 -23.29
N ARG A 71 14.24 51.80 -23.26
CA ARG A 71 14.74 52.88 -24.12
C ARG A 71 15.30 52.39 -25.47
N ASP A 72 15.98 51.23 -25.50
CA ASP A 72 16.66 50.72 -26.70
C ASP A 72 16.13 49.35 -27.14
N ARG A 73 15.36 49.36 -28.22
CA ARG A 73 14.74 48.16 -28.78
C ARG A 73 15.73 47.24 -29.48
N LYS A 74 16.67 47.78 -30.27
CA LYS A 74 17.62 46.97 -31.03
C LYS A 74 18.54 46.21 -30.06
N TRP A 75 18.92 46.87 -28.98
CA TRP A 75 19.67 46.23 -27.90
C TRP A 75 18.88 45.10 -27.23
N ALA A 76 17.59 45.30 -26.94
CA ALA A 76 16.73 44.27 -26.34
C ALA A 76 16.60 43.02 -27.21
N GLU A 77 16.38 43.19 -28.52
CA GLU A 77 16.31 42.08 -29.47
C GLU A 77 17.66 41.35 -29.57
N GLY A 78 18.77 42.07 -29.66
CA GLY A 78 20.12 41.49 -29.70
C GLY A 78 20.49 40.69 -28.44
N ILE A 79 20.11 41.15 -27.25
CA ILE A 79 20.32 40.41 -26.00
C ILE A 79 19.47 39.14 -25.97
N LEU A 80 18.19 39.24 -26.35
CA LEU A 80 17.30 38.10 -26.35
C LEU A 80 17.77 37.00 -27.32
N ASP A 81 18.26 37.37 -28.50
CA ASP A 81 18.83 36.42 -29.47
C ASP A 81 20.20 35.89 -29.03
N GLY A 82 21.05 36.74 -28.46
CA GLY A 82 22.39 36.38 -28.01
C GLY A 82 22.43 35.46 -26.77
N TRP A 83 21.53 35.66 -25.80
CA TRP A 83 21.54 34.91 -24.54
C TRP A 83 20.47 33.83 -24.45
N PHE A 84 19.32 34.02 -25.12
CA PHE A 84 18.19 33.09 -25.05
C PHE A 84 17.89 32.37 -26.38
N GLY A 85 18.69 32.63 -27.42
CA GLY A 85 18.59 31.98 -28.74
C GLY A 85 19.12 30.54 -28.77
N GLY A 86 19.82 30.17 -29.86
CA GLY A 86 20.28 28.80 -30.11
C GLY A 86 21.79 28.55 -29.93
N ASN A 87 22.58 29.55 -29.56
CA ASN A 87 24.04 29.47 -29.51
C ASN A 87 24.57 28.70 -28.27
N ARG A 88 25.90 28.48 -28.21
CA ARG A 88 26.55 27.74 -27.11
C ARG A 88 26.37 28.41 -25.74
N ILE A 89 26.34 29.74 -25.71
CA ILE A 89 26.13 30.53 -24.48
C ILE A 89 24.72 30.28 -23.94
N SER A 90 23.70 30.37 -24.79
CA SER A 90 22.30 30.05 -24.47
C SER A 90 22.13 28.64 -23.91
N ARG A 91 22.79 27.63 -24.51
CA ARG A 91 22.75 26.25 -23.98
C ARG A 91 23.36 26.17 -22.57
N THR A 92 24.47 26.86 -22.34
CA THR A 92 25.16 26.86 -21.05
C THR A 92 24.31 27.56 -19.98
N LEU A 93 23.76 28.74 -20.30
CA LEU A 93 22.87 29.48 -19.42
C LEU A 93 21.59 28.68 -19.09
N PHE A 94 21.02 27.97 -20.07
CA PHE A 94 19.87 27.09 -19.84
C PHE A 94 20.19 25.99 -18.82
N TRP A 95 21.33 25.31 -18.95
CA TRP A 95 21.76 24.29 -17.98
C TRP A 95 22.02 24.88 -16.59
N PHE A 96 22.72 26.01 -16.49
CA PHE A 96 22.93 26.69 -15.21
C PHE A 96 21.62 27.12 -14.55
N SER A 97 20.65 27.60 -15.35
CA SER A 97 19.33 27.96 -14.84
C SER A 97 18.55 26.72 -14.38
N GLY A 98 18.69 25.58 -15.06
CA GLY A 98 18.09 24.32 -14.63
C GLY A 98 18.69 23.80 -13.31
N ILE A 99 20.01 23.81 -13.18
CA ILE A 99 20.72 23.42 -11.95
C ILE A 99 20.38 24.41 -10.82
N GLY A 100 20.39 25.70 -11.10
CA GLY A 100 20.01 26.76 -10.16
C GLY A 100 18.58 26.61 -9.66
N PHE A 101 17.64 26.27 -10.55
CA PHE A 101 16.26 25.97 -10.16
C PHE A 101 16.19 24.76 -9.23
N GLY A 102 16.90 23.67 -9.53
CA GLY A 102 16.94 22.48 -8.67
C GLY A 102 17.54 22.73 -7.29
N LEU A 103 18.69 23.41 -7.23
CA LEU A 103 19.34 23.78 -5.97
C LEU A 103 18.52 24.79 -5.18
N GLY A 104 17.92 25.78 -5.86
CA GLY A 104 17.01 26.75 -5.26
C GLY A 104 15.78 26.06 -4.67
N TRP A 105 15.19 25.08 -5.36
CA TRP A 105 14.05 24.31 -4.87
C TRP A 105 14.39 23.54 -3.60
N ILE A 106 15.49 22.76 -3.62
CA ILE A 106 15.97 22.03 -2.43
C ILE A 106 16.24 23.03 -1.30
N GLY A 107 16.87 24.14 -1.63
CA GLY A 107 17.19 25.23 -0.72
C GLY A 107 15.99 25.83 0.00
N SER A 108 14.93 26.10 -0.77
CA SER A 108 13.71 26.76 -0.31
C SER A 108 12.74 25.83 0.42
N PHE A 109 12.75 24.53 0.11
CA PHE A 109 11.72 23.59 0.57
C PHE A 109 12.26 22.46 1.45
N ILE A 110 13.55 22.42 1.78
CA ILE A 110 14.03 21.52 2.83
C ILE A 110 13.57 22.04 4.21
N PRO A 111 12.85 21.22 5.00
CA PRO A 111 12.47 21.61 6.34
C PRO A 111 13.67 21.82 7.26
N ILE A 112 13.58 22.79 8.16
CA ILE A 112 14.68 23.16 9.08
C ILE A 112 15.15 21.99 9.96
N TYR A 113 14.25 21.07 10.33
CA TYR A 113 14.60 19.92 11.17
C TYR A 113 15.55 18.95 10.46
N ARG A 114 15.49 18.84 9.12
CA ARG A 114 16.39 17.97 8.34
C ARG A 114 17.82 18.49 8.26
N VAL A 115 18.02 19.78 8.53
CA VAL A 115 19.33 20.43 8.41
C VAL A 115 20.15 20.27 9.70
N GLY A 116 19.53 19.84 10.80
CA GLY A 116 20.21 19.46 12.05
C GLY A 116 21.16 20.54 12.57
N ALA A 117 22.43 20.17 12.80
CA ALA A 117 23.47 21.07 13.32
C ALA A 117 23.76 22.29 12.43
N LEU A 118 23.41 22.24 11.13
CA LEU A 118 23.62 23.34 10.19
C LEU A 118 22.47 24.36 10.18
N ARG A 119 21.46 24.21 11.05
CA ARG A 119 20.27 25.09 11.10
C ARG A 119 20.62 26.58 11.11
N GLY A 120 21.62 26.99 11.91
CA GLY A 120 22.04 28.39 12.01
C GLY A 120 22.69 28.95 10.73
N TYR A 121 23.35 28.10 9.93
CA TYR A 121 23.88 28.48 8.63
C TYR A 121 22.78 28.50 7.57
N TRP A 122 21.86 27.53 7.64
CA TRP A 122 20.75 27.41 6.70
C TRP A 122 19.83 28.62 6.72
N THR A 123 19.42 29.06 7.92
CA THR A 123 18.56 30.24 8.11
C THR A 123 19.20 31.55 7.63
N ARG A 124 20.51 31.57 7.38
CA ARG A 124 21.24 32.72 6.82
C ARG A 124 21.26 32.68 5.30
N ILE A 125 21.39 31.50 4.70
CA ILE A 125 21.51 31.30 3.25
C ILE A 125 20.14 31.13 2.57
N GLU A 126 19.12 30.68 3.29
CA GLU A 126 17.76 30.43 2.79
C GLU A 126 17.18 31.58 1.94
N PRO A 127 17.29 32.87 2.32
CA PRO A 127 16.81 33.97 1.46
C PRO A 127 17.48 34.01 0.08
N ALA A 128 18.79 33.72 0.02
CA ALA A 128 19.52 33.66 -1.24
C ALA A 128 19.04 32.48 -2.10
N LEU A 129 18.68 31.34 -1.49
CA LEU A 129 18.15 30.18 -2.20
C LEU A 129 16.76 30.46 -2.79
N HIS A 130 15.89 31.16 -2.05
CA HIS A 130 14.62 31.67 -2.59
C HIS A 130 14.85 32.59 -3.80
N PHE A 131 15.88 33.43 -3.76
CA PHE A 131 16.22 34.30 -4.88
C PHE A 131 16.70 33.50 -6.09
N VAL A 132 17.62 32.56 -5.88
CA VAL A 132 18.13 31.68 -6.94
C VAL A 132 16.99 30.90 -7.58
N LEU A 133 16.04 30.38 -6.79
CA LEU A 133 14.85 29.68 -7.29
C LEU A 133 14.01 30.58 -8.21
N LEU A 134 13.63 31.77 -7.74
CA LEU A 134 12.80 32.70 -8.50
C LEU A 134 13.50 33.23 -9.76
N ALA A 135 14.77 33.59 -9.66
CA ALA A 135 15.57 34.06 -10.78
C ALA A 135 15.78 32.96 -11.84
N SER A 136 16.04 31.73 -11.40
CA SER A 136 16.17 30.57 -12.30
C SER A 136 14.86 30.25 -13.00
N LEU A 137 13.73 30.26 -12.26
CA LEU A 137 12.40 30.05 -12.83
C LEU A 137 12.07 31.13 -13.88
N ALA A 138 12.29 32.41 -13.56
CA ALA A 138 12.10 33.51 -14.49
C ALA A 138 12.94 33.33 -15.77
N THR A 139 14.20 32.89 -15.61
CA THR A 139 15.12 32.66 -16.73
C THR A 139 14.65 31.49 -17.62
N LEU A 140 14.19 30.39 -17.01
CA LEU A 140 13.62 29.23 -17.72
C LEU A 140 12.32 29.59 -18.47
N ILE A 141 11.46 30.44 -17.90
CA ILE A 141 10.25 30.94 -18.58
C ILE A 141 10.63 31.74 -19.83
N VAL A 142 11.66 32.60 -19.77
CA VAL A 142 12.13 33.34 -20.95
C VAL A 142 12.64 32.39 -22.04
N PHE A 143 13.42 31.36 -21.67
CA PHE A 143 13.85 30.33 -22.61
C PHE A 143 12.67 29.63 -23.29
N TYR A 144 11.66 29.23 -22.51
CA TYR A 144 10.45 28.60 -23.02
C TYR A 144 9.73 29.51 -24.02
N VAL A 145 9.44 30.76 -23.63
CA VAL A 145 8.70 31.72 -24.46
C VAL A 145 9.46 32.08 -25.74
N LYS A 146 10.78 32.27 -25.65
CA LYS A 146 11.63 32.59 -26.81
C LYS A 146 11.73 31.42 -27.78
N ARG A 147 11.95 30.19 -27.30
CA ARG A 147 12.09 29.00 -28.15
C ARG A 147 10.76 28.48 -28.70
N ALA A 148 9.63 28.82 -28.06
CA ALA A 148 8.28 28.65 -28.62
C ALA A 148 7.98 29.56 -29.82
N ASP A 149 8.96 30.34 -30.29
CA ASP A 149 8.80 31.38 -31.32
C ASP A 149 7.60 32.31 -31.04
N PHE A 150 7.30 32.54 -29.75
CA PHE A 150 6.17 33.34 -29.30
C PHE A 150 4.79 32.84 -29.81
N SER A 151 4.68 31.57 -30.21
CA SER A 151 3.48 30.97 -30.78
C SER A 151 3.11 29.68 -30.02
N ILE A 152 1.90 29.63 -29.46
CA ILE A 152 1.35 28.44 -28.78
C ILE A 152 0.36 27.73 -29.72
N LYS A 153 0.74 27.51 -30.98
CA LYS A 153 -0.15 26.83 -31.95
C LYS A 153 0.45 25.52 -32.42
N ASP A 154 0.03 24.47 -31.72
CA ASP A 154 0.16 23.10 -32.17
C ASP A 154 -1.21 22.42 -32.04
N GLN A 155 -1.83 22.09 -33.18
CA GLN A 155 -3.24 21.66 -33.24
C GLN A 155 -3.49 20.34 -32.51
N GLY A 156 -2.48 19.47 -32.40
CA GLY A 156 -2.55 18.20 -31.66
C GLY A 156 -2.56 18.42 -30.13
N LYS A 157 -1.75 19.36 -29.64
CA LYS A 157 -1.68 19.73 -28.21
C LYS A 157 -3.01 20.31 -27.73
N SER A 158 -3.66 21.15 -28.55
CA SER A 158 -4.93 21.79 -28.22
C SER A 158 -6.06 20.79 -27.93
N LYS A 159 -6.22 19.72 -28.73
CA LYS A 159 -7.34 18.78 -28.54
C LYS A 159 -7.21 17.94 -27.26
N ILE A 160 -5.98 17.53 -26.90
CA ILE A 160 -5.72 16.78 -25.66
C ILE A 160 -5.95 17.71 -24.46
N LEU A 161 -5.41 18.93 -24.51
CA LEU A 161 -5.57 19.91 -23.44
C LEU A 161 -7.03 20.30 -23.23
N SER A 162 -7.78 20.60 -24.29
CA SER A 162 -9.21 20.94 -24.19
C SER A 162 -10.04 19.80 -23.60
N ALA A 163 -9.81 18.56 -24.03
CA ALA A 163 -10.50 17.40 -23.44
C ALA A 163 -10.13 17.19 -21.96
N SER A 164 -8.87 17.45 -21.60
CA SER A 164 -8.39 17.37 -20.21
C SER A 164 -9.01 18.47 -19.35
N LEU A 165 -9.13 19.69 -19.87
CA LEU A 165 -9.79 20.81 -19.18
C LEU A 165 -11.28 20.54 -18.95
N ILE A 166 -12.00 20.03 -19.94
CA ILE A 166 -13.42 19.70 -19.80
C ILE A 166 -13.60 18.61 -18.73
N LEU A 167 -12.80 17.55 -18.77
CA LEU A 167 -12.88 16.48 -17.78
C LEU A 167 -12.45 16.96 -16.39
N PHE A 168 -11.43 17.82 -16.31
CA PHE A 168 -10.99 18.42 -15.05
C PHE A 168 -12.07 19.30 -14.43
N LEU A 169 -12.75 20.14 -15.23
CA LEU A 169 -13.86 20.96 -14.75
C LEU A 169 -15.04 20.11 -14.25
N ALA A 170 -15.32 18.97 -14.91
CA ALA A 170 -16.31 18.01 -14.43
C ALA A 170 -15.89 17.38 -13.09
N CYS A 171 -14.61 16.98 -12.95
CA CYS A 171 -14.07 16.49 -11.67
C CYS A 171 -14.10 17.57 -10.58
N LEU A 172 -13.81 18.82 -10.93
CA LEU A 172 -13.84 19.96 -10.01
C LEU A 172 -15.25 20.21 -9.49
N ALA A 173 -16.27 20.14 -10.35
CA ALA A 173 -17.66 20.27 -9.91
C ALA A 173 -18.05 19.18 -8.89
N VAL A 174 -17.62 17.94 -9.11
CA VAL A 174 -17.82 16.84 -8.15
C VAL A 174 -17.07 17.11 -6.84
N LEU A 175 -15.79 17.49 -6.91
CA LEU A 175 -14.98 17.79 -5.72
C LEU A 175 -15.54 18.95 -4.90
N VAL A 176 -16.02 20.02 -5.55
CA VAL A 176 -16.68 21.14 -4.86
C VAL A 176 -17.94 20.67 -4.16
N GLY A 177 -18.76 19.82 -4.81
CA GLY A 177 -19.93 19.21 -4.18
C GLY A 177 -19.57 18.34 -2.97
N MET A 178 -18.50 17.57 -3.06
CA MET A 178 -18.00 16.74 -1.95
C MET A 178 -17.51 17.58 -0.76
N LEU A 179 -16.69 18.59 -1.01
CA LEU A 179 -16.11 19.44 0.03
C LEU A 179 -17.16 20.33 0.71
N TYR A 180 -18.14 20.83 -0.04
CA TYR A 180 -19.23 21.64 0.53
C TYR A 180 -20.26 20.79 1.30
N GLY A 181 -20.58 19.60 0.79
CA GLY A 181 -21.57 18.71 1.39
C GLY A 181 -21.01 17.72 2.41
N HIS A 182 -19.70 17.72 2.67
CA HIS A 182 -18.96 16.69 3.42
C HIS A 182 -19.17 15.24 2.93
N PHE A 183 -19.81 15.08 1.77
CA PHE A 183 -20.17 13.80 1.19
C PHE A 183 -18.95 13.18 0.50
N GLY A 184 -18.56 11.99 0.93
CA GLY A 184 -17.36 11.28 0.49
C GLY A 184 -16.07 11.77 1.17
N ILE A 185 -16.17 12.54 2.25
CA ILE A 185 -15.03 13.14 2.94
C ILE A 185 -14.92 12.62 4.37
N SER A 186 -15.95 12.81 5.18
CA SER A 186 -16.00 12.39 6.58
C SER A 186 -17.25 11.55 6.83
N SER A 187 -17.10 10.47 7.59
CA SER A 187 -18.20 9.64 8.08
C SER A 187 -17.79 8.98 9.38
N THR A 188 -18.73 8.81 10.30
CA THR A 188 -18.54 8.12 11.59
C THR A 188 -18.82 6.61 11.49
N GLU A 189 -18.82 6.06 10.28
CA GLU A 189 -19.06 4.64 10.01
C GLU A 189 -17.83 3.76 10.27
N ASP A 190 -18.09 2.52 10.69
CA ASP A 190 -17.04 1.50 10.75
C ASP A 190 -16.42 1.25 9.37
N PHE A 191 -15.13 0.88 9.35
CA PHE A 191 -14.35 0.62 8.13
C PHE A 191 -14.16 1.85 7.22
N TRP A 192 -14.24 3.06 7.79
CA TRP A 192 -13.80 4.31 7.20
C TRP A 192 -12.38 4.66 7.68
N TYR A 193 -11.42 4.80 6.76
CA TYR A 193 -9.99 5.00 7.08
C TYR A 193 -9.36 6.13 6.26
N GLY A 194 -8.18 6.61 6.66
CA GLY A 194 -7.48 7.71 5.98
C GLY A 194 -6.83 7.37 4.63
N ALA A 195 -6.03 8.33 4.14
CA ALA A 195 -5.35 8.33 2.84
C ALA A 195 -4.33 7.20 2.63
N GLY A 196 -4.06 6.90 1.35
CA GLY A 196 -3.05 5.94 0.86
C GLY A 196 -1.62 6.20 1.36
N VAL A 197 -0.73 5.22 1.28
CA VAL A 197 0.69 5.38 1.68
C VAL A 197 1.33 6.55 0.91
N PRO A 198 1.89 7.56 1.58
CA PRO A 198 2.41 8.76 0.93
C PRO A 198 3.61 8.45 0.04
N ILE A 199 3.68 9.15 -1.09
CA ILE A 199 4.90 9.29 -1.88
C ILE A 199 5.58 10.59 -1.45
N LEU A 200 6.84 10.53 -1.08
CA LEU A 200 7.59 11.73 -0.68
C LEU A 200 8.02 12.53 -1.91
N VAL A 201 8.09 13.86 -1.79
CA VAL A 201 8.53 14.75 -2.89
C VAL A 201 9.89 14.34 -3.48
N PRO A 202 10.95 14.05 -2.68
CA PRO A 202 12.23 13.60 -3.23
C PRO A 202 12.11 12.29 -4.02
N GLN A 203 11.28 11.36 -3.55
CA GLN A 203 11.07 10.06 -4.20
C GLN A 203 10.38 10.23 -5.55
N LEU A 204 9.37 11.11 -5.63
CA LEU A 204 8.67 11.41 -6.87
C LEU A 204 9.59 12.09 -7.90
N ILE A 205 10.38 13.07 -7.47
CA ILE A 205 11.38 13.74 -8.33
C ILE A 205 12.39 12.71 -8.85
N GLY A 206 12.92 11.86 -7.96
CA GLY A 206 13.85 10.79 -8.33
C GLY A 206 13.27 9.80 -9.33
N ALA A 207 12.00 9.42 -9.17
CA ALA A 207 11.31 8.53 -10.11
C ALA A 207 11.11 9.17 -11.50
N ILE A 208 10.72 10.45 -11.55
CA ILE A 208 10.59 11.18 -12.82
C ILE A 208 11.96 11.30 -13.50
N ALA A 209 13.00 11.67 -12.76
CA ALA A 209 14.36 11.75 -13.28
C ALA A 209 14.87 10.39 -13.79
N GLY A 210 14.58 9.31 -13.04
CA GLY A 210 14.89 7.93 -13.43
C GLY A 210 14.18 7.51 -14.72
N GLY A 211 12.90 7.86 -14.90
CA GLY A 211 12.18 7.58 -16.14
C GLY A 211 12.67 8.40 -17.33
N LEU A 212 13.07 9.67 -17.13
CA LEU A 212 13.72 10.48 -18.18
C LEU A 212 15.09 9.91 -18.57
N LEU A 213 15.89 9.45 -17.60
CA LEU A 213 17.15 8.77 -17.87
C LEU A 213 16.91 7.47 -18.63
N PHE A 214 15.92 6.67 -18.21
CA PHE A 214 15.53 5.44 -18.89
C PHE A 214 15.16 5.70 -20.36
N LEU A 215 14.40 6.76 -20.64
CA LEU A 215 14.05 7.15 -22.01
C LEU A 215 15.29 7.42 -22.87
N GLN A 216 16.33 8.04 -22.31
CA GLN A 216 17.59 8.28 -23.02
C GLN A 216 18.39 6.99 -23.23
N LEU A 217 18.41 6.09 -22.23
CA LEU A 217 19.09 4.80 -22.30
C LEU A 217 18.42 3.89 -23.33
N GLU A 218 17.08 3.84 -23.36
CA GLU A 218 16.32 3.04 -24.32
C GLU A 218 16.63 3.45 -25.77
N LYS A 219 16.71 4.76 -26.04
CA LYS A 219 17.11 5.27 -27.37
C LYS A 219 18.54 4.89 -27.77
N ARG A 220 19.41 4.65 -26.79
CA ARG A 220 20.82 4.31 -27.01
C ARG A 220 21.07 2.80 -27.13
N PHE A 221 20.29 1.98 -26.41
CA PHE A 221 20.49 0.53 -26.30
C PHE A 221 19.33 -0.24 -26.97
N ALA A 222 19.58 -0.81 -28.15
CA ALA A 222 18.59 -1.62 -28.89
C ALA A 222 18.73 -3.14 -28.60
N LEU A 223 18.62 -3.56 -27.34
CA LEU A 223 18.74 -4.96 -26.97
C LEU A 223 17.45 -5.76 -27.21
N LYS A 224 17.56 -6.94 -27.84
CA LYS A 224 16.41 -7.83 -28.17
C LYS A 224 15.58 -8.27 -26.94
N ARG A 225 16.19 -8.32 -25.76
CA ARG A 225 15.56 -8.73 -24.48
C ARG A 225 15.50 -7.60 -23.45
N TRP A 226 15.51 -6.35 -23.89
CA TRP A 226 15.54 -5.17 -23.01
C TRP A 226 14.46 -5.24 -21.90
N ASP A 227 13.21 -5.49 -22.27
CA ASP A 227 12.09 -5.53 -21.32
C ASP A 227 12.25 -6.63 -20.25
N ALA A 228 12.85 -7.77 -20.59
CA ALA A 228 13.09 -8.86 -19.65
C ALA A 228 14.22 -8.51 -18.66
N ILE A 229 15.29 -7.85 -19.14
CA ILE A 229 16.38 -7.38 -18.28
C ILE A 229 15.85 -6.34 -17.30
N VAL A 230 15.08 -5.36 -17.78
CA VAL A 230 14.51 -4.30 -16.95
C VAL A 230 13.55 -4.90 -15.91
N PHE A 231 12.71 -5.86 -16.30
CA PHE A 231 11.84 -6.59 -15.38
C PHE A 231 12.62 -7.25 -14.24
N VAL A 232 13.68 -8.01 -14.56
CA VAL A 232 14.51 -8.70 -13.56
C VAL A 232 15.24 -7.69 -12.66
N LEU A 233 15.78 -6.61 -13.22
CA LEU A 233 16.45 -5.57 -12.44
C LEU A 233 15.51 -4.87 -11.46
N ILE A 234 14.29 -4.52 -11.89
CA ILE A 234 13.27 -3.94 -11.02
C ILE A 234 12.90 -4.93 -9.91
N PHE A 235 12.67 -6.20 -10.26
CA PHE A 235 12.33 -7.25 -9.30
C PHE A 235 13.42 -7.41 -8.23
N VAL A 236 14.68 -7.59 -8.64
CA VAL A 236 15.81 -7.79 -7.72
C VAL A 236 16.06 -6.56 -6.86
N ALA A 237 16.06 -5.36 -7.45
CA ALA A 237 16.24 -4.12 -6.69
C ALA A 237 15.12 -3.91 -5.65
N THR A 238 13.88 -4.21 -6.02
CA THR A 238 12.72 -4.14 -5.12
C THR A 238 12.80 -5.20 -4.03
N ALA A 239 13.17 -6.43 -4.37
CA ALA A 239 13.29 -7.53 -3.41
C ALA A 239 14.34 -7.23 -2.35
N ILE A 240 15.49 -6.69 -2.76
CA ILE A 240 16.53 -6.24 -1.82
C ILE A 240 15.98 -5.12 -0.93
N ALA A 241 15.38 -4.08 -1.52
CA ALA A 241 14.89 -2.92 -0.77
C ALA A 241 13.80 -3.28 0.25
N TRP A 242 12.86 -4.17 -0.11
CA TRP A 242 11.78 -4.55 0.78
C TRP A 242 12.19 -5.60 1.81
N ALA A 243 13.04 -6.57 1.45
CA ALA A 243 13.55 -7.56 2.40
C ALA A 243 14.54 -6.95 3.40
N SER A 244 15.21 -5.85 3.05
CA SER A 244 16.10 -5.12 3.97
C SER A 244 15.38 -4.23 4.97
N GLU A 245 14.09 -3.92 4.72
CA GLU A 245 13.35 -3.02 5.61
C GLU A 245 12.85 -3.82 6.84
N PRO A 246 13.23 -3.43 8.07
CA PRO A 246 12.96 -4.22 9.26
C PRO A 246 11.47 -4.30 9.58
N LEU A 247 11.03 -5.45 10.10
CA LEU A 247 9.67 -5.65 10.58
C LEU A 247 9.36 -4.65 11.71
N GLN A 248 8.36 -3.81 11.49
CA GLN A 248 7.96 -2.77 12.43
C GLN A 248 6.84 -3.26 13.34
N ARG A 249 6.87 -2.83 14.61
CA ARG A 249 5.73 -2.99 15.52
C ARG A 249 4.51 -2.30 14.93
N SER A 250 3.36 -2.96 14.95
CA SER A 250 2.10 -2.42 14.44
C SER A 250 0.92 -3.07 15.15
N PHE A 251 -0.31 -2.70 14.78
CA PHE A 251 -1.49 -3.41 15.25
C PHE A 251 -1.49 -4.90 14.85
N LEU A 252 -0.85 -5.26 13.73
CA LEU A 252 -0.80 -6.64 13.23
C LEU A 252 0.42 -7.42 13.70
N PHE A 253 1.40 -6.74 14.30
CA PHE A 253 2.60 -7.35 14.88
C PHE A 253 2.91 -6.64 16.20
N ILE A 254 2.58 -7.30 17.31
CA ILE A 254 2.71 -6.74 18.65
C ILE A 254 3.94 -7.29 19.38
N GLY A 255 4.37 -6.57 20.41
CA GLY A 255 5.56 -6.87 21.20
C GLY A 255 6.68 -5.84 20.97
N PRO A 256 7.95 -6.21 21.14
CA PRO A 256 8.44 -7.56 21.48
C PRO A 256 8.04 -7.99 22.91
N PHE A 257 7.52 -9.21 23.07
CA PHE A 257 7.11 -9.75 24.38
C PHE A 257 8.12 -10.74 24.95
N GLN A 258 8.30 -10.71 26.27
CA GLN A 258 8.94 -11.83 26.98
C GLN A 258 8.08 -13.11 26.81
N PRO A 259 8.69 -14.31 26.82
CA PRO A 259 10.10 -14.60 27.13
C PRO A 259 11.07 -14.40 25.95
N ASN A 260 10.59 -14.51 24.71
CA ASN A 260 11.48 -14.57 23.53
C ASN A 260 11.92 -13.20 22.99
N ARG A 261 11.24 -12.12 23.38
CA ARG A 261 11.47 -10.74 22.89
C ARG A 261 11.36 -10.59 21.38
N VAL A 262 10.39 -11.28 20.78
CA VAL A 262 10.09 -11.21 19.33
C VAL A 262 8.72 -10.58 19.06
N LEU A 263 8.54 -10.08 17.84
CA LEU A 263 7.24 -9.61 17.34
C LEU A 263 6.41 -10.81 16.89
N TYR A 264 5.18 -10.92 17.41
CA TYR A 264 4.24 -11.95 17.00
C TYR A 264 3.05 -11.34 16.26
N PRO A 265 2.47 -12.08 15.29
CA PRO A 265 1.28 -11.63 14.59
C PRO A 265 0.10 -11.46 15.56
N PHE A 266 -0.76 -10.49 15.27
CA PHE A 266 -1.96 -10.16 16.06
C PHE A 266 -3.19 -9.95 15.17
N ALA A 267 -4.39 -10.12 15.75
CA ALA A 267 -5.67 -9.98 15.06
C ALA A 267 -5.75 -10.81 13.76
N ASP A 268 -6.05 -10.17 12.63
CA ASP A 268 -6.15 -10.83 11.31
C ASP A 268 -4.89 -11.62 10.95
N ALA A 269 -3.70 -11.09 11.30
CA ALA A 269 -2.42 -11.73 11.00
C ALA A 269 -2.29 -13.09 11.71
N THR A 270 -2.69 -13.17 12.98
CA THR A 270 -2.66 -14.41 13.77
C THR A 270 -3.58 -15.45 13.17
N ASN A 271 -4.78 -15.06 12.75
CA ASN A 271 -5.77 -15.98 12.19
C ASN A 271 -5.28 -16.62 10.89
N PHE A 272 -4.66 -15.84 10.00
CA PHE A 272 -4.09 -16.37 8.76
C PHE A 272 -2.88 -17.27 9.03
N ASP A 273 -2.03 -16.87 9.99
CA ASP A 273 -0.84 -17.65 10.34
C ASP A 273 -1.23 -18.99 10.98
N ILE A 274 -2.05 -18.99 12.04
CA ILE A 274 -2.60 -20.21 12.68
C ILE A 274 -3.21 -21.14 11.62
N ALA A 275 -3.99 -20.58 10.70
CA ALA A 275 -4.65 -21.40 9.68
C ALA A 275 -3.68 -22.10 8.73
N SER A 276 -2.53 -21.48 8.46
CA SER A 276 -1.44 -22.11 7.72
C SER A 276 -0.63 -23.10 8.55
N GLN A 277 -0.47 -22.85 9.86
CA GLN A 277 0.28 -23.70 10.79
C GLN A 277 -0.35 -25.08 10.95
N PHE A 278 -1.68 -25.21 10.87
CA PHE A 278 -2.35 -26.52 10.87
C PHE A 278 -1.87 -27.43 9.72
N ALA A 279 -1.56 -26.88 8.55
CA ALA A 279 -1.02 -27.68 7.45
C ALA A 279 0.41 -28.20 7.75
N LEU A 280 1.19 -27.49 8.57
CA LEU A 280 2.54 -27.89 8.97
C LEU A 280 2.58 -29.02 10.01
N ILE A 281 1.45 -29.31 10.65
CA ILE A 281 1.28 -30.43 11.58
C ILE A 281 0.41 -31.56 10.99
N GLY A 282 0.09 -31.49 9.69
CA GLY A 282 -0.69 -32.48 8.97
C GLY A 282 -2.21 -32.44 9.22
N GLU A 283 -2.72 -31.38 9.84
CA GLU A 283 -4.14 -31.20 10.19
C GLU A 283 -4.96 -30.45 9.13
N ARG A 284 -4.39 -30.30 7.92
CA ARG A 284 -4.94 -29.53 6.78
C ARG A 284 -5.10 -28.04 7.11
N LEU A 285 -5.52 -27.21 6.15
CA LEU A 285 -5.80 -25.80 6.44
C LEU A 285 -7.11 -25.71 7.25
N ARG A 286 -7.03 -25.08 8.43
CA ARG A 286 -8.17 -24.86 9.34
C ARG A 286 -8.16 -23.42 9.85
N ILE A 287 -9.28 -22.72 9.77
CA ILE A 287 -9.42 -21.37 10.34
C ILE A 287 -10.63 -21.36 11.28
N PHE A 288 -10.46 -20.86 12.50
CA PHE A 288 -11.51 -20.90 13.55
C PHE A 288 -12.09 -22.31 13.75
N ASN A 289 -11.23 -23.33 13.78
CA ASN A 289 -11.60 -24.75 13.83
C ASN A 289 -12.47 -25.27 12.66
N GLY A 290 -12.69 -24.46 11.62
CA GLY A 290 -13.41 -24.83 10.40
C GLY A 290 -12.47 -25.10 9.22
N TYR A 291 -12.91 -25.95 8.29
CA TYR A 291 -12.14 -26.31 7.10
C TYR A 291 -12.42 -25.43 5.88
N PHE A 292 -13.47 -24.61 5.92
CA PHE A 292 -13.94 -23.88 4.74
C PHE A 292 -13.65 -22.39 4.87
N PHE A 293 -12.92 -21.84 3.90
CA PHE A 293 -12.55 -20.43 3.89
C PHE A 293 -12.46 -19.89 2.47
N GLU A 294 -12.80 -18.61 2.29
CA GLU A 294 -12.89 -17.98 0.97
C GLU A 294 -11.54 -17.45 0.45
N ARG A 295 -10.52 -17.35 1.30
CA ARG A 295 -9.18 -16.83 0.93
C ARG A 295 -8.06 -17.89 1.03
N PRO A 296 -8.22 -19.08 0.44
CA PRO A 296 -7.31 -20.20 0.65
C PRO A 296 -5.94 -20.01 -0.01
N LEU A 297 -5.83 -19.16 -1.04
CA LEU A 297 -4.57 -18.98 -1.76
C LEU A 297 -3.48 -18.40 -0.84
N TYR A 298 -3.86 -17.46 0.03
CA TYR A 298 -2.92 -16.85 0.96
C TYR A 298 -2.51 -17.80 2.09
N LEU A 299 -3.45 -18.58 2.61
CA LEU A 299 -3.16 -19.60 3.63
C LEU A 299 -2.18 -20.66 3.11
N SER A 300 -2.42 -21.13 1.89
CA SER A 300 -1.53 -22.09 1.22
C SER A 300 -0.14 -21.48 0.98
N PHE A 301 -0.08 -20.22 0.54
CA PHE A 301 1.17 -19.49 0.38
C PHE A 301 1.97 -19.41 1.70
N LEU A 302 1.33 -19.08 2.82
CA LEU A 302 1.99 -19.05 4.14
C LEU A 302 2.49 -20.44 4.56
N ALA A 303 1.72 -21.51 4.31
CA ALA A 303 2.14 -22.88 4.61
C ALA A 303 3.41 -23.27 3.84
N TYR A 304 3.50 -22.90 2.55
CA TYR A 304 4.74 -23.06 1.78
C TYR A 304 5.88 -22.21 2.35
N LEU A 305 5.60 -20.95 2.67
CA LEU A 305 6.59 -20.01 3.17
C LEU A 305 7.23 -20.51 4.48
N HIS A 306 6.42 -20.97 5.43
CA HIS A 306 6.91 -21.59 6.66
C HIS A 306 7.68 -22.89 6.41
N SER A 307 7.25 -23.69 5.43
CA SER A 307 7.95 -24.93 5.09
C SER A 307 9.35 -24.68 4.52
N PHE A 308 9.57 -23.55 3.83
CA PHE A 308 10.87 -23.22 3.22
C PHE A 308 11.78 -22.36 4.13
N PHE A 309 11.21 -21.45 4.92
CA PHE A 309 11.97 -20.44 5.68
C PHE A 309 11.89 -20.61 7.21
N GLY A 310 11.07 -21.55 7.71
CA GLY A 310 10.95 -21.83 9.14
C GLY A 310 9.90 -20.97 9.85
N GLN A 311 10.16 -20.66 11.13
CA GLN A 311 9.20 -20.07 12.06
C GLN A 311 9.63 -18.69 12.59
N ASP A 312 10.74 -18.15 12.09
CA ASP A 312 11.20 -16.81 12.44
C ASP A 312 10.44 -15.75 11.62
N TYR A 313 9.65 -14.91 12.29
CA TYR A 313 8.80 -13.93 11.61
C TYR A 313 9.58 -12.82 10.89
N GLU A 314 10.78 -12.45 11.35
CA GLU A 314 11.57 -11.43 10.65
C GLU A 314 12.07 -11.99 9.31
N VAL A 315 12.61 -13.21 9.31
CA VAL A 315 13.05 -13.90 8.09
C VAL A 315 11.86 -14.21 7.17
N LEU A 316 10.75 -14.69 7.73
CA LEU A 316 9.56 -15.05 6.99
C LEU A 316 8.94 -13.84 6.28
N MET A 317 8.79 -12.72 6.98
CA MET A 317 8.21 -11.50 6.40
C MET A 317 9.15 -10.82 5.41
N ALA A 318 10.48 -10.92 5.60
CA ALA A 318 11.45 -10.49 4.60
C ALA A 318 11.38 -11.34 3.32
N ALA A 319 11.25 -12.66 3.45
CA ALA A 319 11.06 -13.58 2.32
C ALA A 319 9.74 -13.30 1.57
N GLN A 320 8.64 -13.08 2.30
CA GLN A 320 7.36 -12.67 1.71
C GLN A 320 7.51 -11.38 0.91
N ALA A 321 8.12 -10.35 1.51
CA ALA A 321 8.33 -9.07 0.86
C ALA A 321 9.19 -9.21 -0.41
N GLY A 322 10.24 -10.05 -0.37
CA GLY A 322 11.07 -10.40 -1.53
C GLY A 322 10.29 -11.08 -2.66
N ILE A 323 9.33 -11.97 -2.35
CA ILE A 323 8.46 -12.60 -3.36
C ILE A 323 7.48 -11.57 -3.93
N PHE A 324 6.89 -10.73 -3.08
CA PHE A 324 5.93 -9.70 -3.47
C PHE A 324 6.56 -8.55 -4.29
N ALA A 325 7.89 -8.46 -4.32
CA ALA A 325 8.65 -7.53 -5.15
C ALA A 325 8.41 -7.70 -6.67
N ILE A 326 7.69 -8.76 -7.10
CA ILE A 326 7.18 -8.85 -8.47
C ILE A 326 6.20 -7.71 -8.81
N PHE A 327 5.58 -7.09 -7.80
CA PHE A 327 4.59 -6.03 -7.98
C PHE A 327 5.11 -4.83 -8.80
N PRO A 328 6.19 -4.11 -8.42
CA PRO A 328 6.72 -3.03 -9.26
C PRO A 328 7.13 -3.47 -10.67
N ALA A 329 7.64 -4.69 -10.81
CA ALA A 329 8.00 -5.24 -12.12
C ALA A 329 6.76 -5.44 -13.02
N LEU A 330 5.62 -5.84 -12.45
CA LEU A 330 4.33 -5.88 -13.16
C LEU A 330 3.85 -4.46 -13.56
N ILE A 331 4.05 -3.45 -12.70
CA ILE A 331 3.73 -2.06 -13.03
C ILE A 331 4.52 -1.58 -14.25
N TYR A 332 5.81 -1.93 -14.35
CA TYR A 332 6.60 -1.68 -15.54
C TYR A 332 5.99 -2.32 -16.79
N LEU A 333 5.60 -3.60 -16.70
CA LEU A 333 4.97 -4.31 -17.82
C LEU A 333 3.62 -3.70 -18.22
N ILE A 334 2.84 -3.16 -17.28
CA ILE A 334 1.62 -2.41 -17.58
C ILE A 334 1.98 -1.13 -18.36
N GLY A 335 2.98 -0.36 -17.93
CA GLY A 335 3.45 0.79 -18.69
C GLY A 335 3.93 0.43 -20.11
N ARG A 336 4.68 -0.68 -20.25
CA ARG A 336 5.04 -1.26 -21.55
C ARG A 336 3.80 -1.61 -22.37
N SER A 337 2.80 -2.24 -21.77
CA SER A 337 1.55 -2.59 -22.45
C SER A 337 0.83 -1.34 -22.99
N LEU A 338 0.95 -0.21 -22.31
CA LEU A 338 0.38 1.07 -22.76
C LEU A 338 1.26 1.79 -23.81
N ASN A 339 2.35 1.17 -24.28
CA ASN A 339 3.40 1.77 -25.13
C ASN A 339 4.09 2.99 -24.49
N LEU A 340 4.25 2.96 -23.17
CA LEU A 340 4.81 4.03 -22.34
C LEU A 340 5.86 3.44 -21.38
N ARG A 341 6.95 2.90 -21.92
CA ARG A 341 8.00 2.20 -21.15
C ARG A 341 8.65 3.09 -20.09
N ALA A 342 9.05 4.31 -20.46
CA ALA A 342 9.64 5.27 -19.52
C ALA A 342 8.70 5.62 -18.36
N VAL A 343 7.39 5.75 -18.64
CA VAL A 343 6.38 5.95 -17.61
C VAL A 343 6.24 4.71 -16.74
N GLY A 344 6.19 3.51 -17.34
CA GLY A 344 6.16 2.24 -16.61
C GLY A 344 7.35 2.08 -15.67
N PHE A 345 8.55 2.49 -16.11
CA PHE A 345 9.76 2.47 -15.31
C PHE A 345 9.68 3.46 -14.13
N ALA A 346 9.26 4.70 -14.37
CA ALA A 346 9.03 5.67 -13.31
C ALA A 346 7.95 5.19 -12.30
N SER A 347 6.86 4.62 -12.78
CA SER A 347 5.79 4.06 -11.94
C SER A 347 6.27 2.87 -11.12
N ALA A 348 7.17 2.03 -11.65
CA ALA A 348 7.80 0.95 -10.90
C ALA A 348 8.70 1.47 -9.78
N ILE A 349 9.50 2.52 -10.03
CA ILE A 349 10.30 3.17 -8.97
C ILE A 349 9.38 3.71 -7.87
N VAL A 350 8.29 4.40 -8.25
CA VAL A 350 7.30 4.89 -7.28
C VAL A 350 6.70 3.74 -6.47
N ALA A 351 6.30 2.64 -7.11
CA ALA A 351 5.73 1.48 -6.43
C ALA A 351 6.74 0.83 -5.46
N MET A 352 8.01 0.71 -5.86
CA MET A 352 9.10 0.21 -5.02
C MET A 352 9.28 1.10 -3.78
N LEU A 353 9.46 2.41 -3.96
CA LEU A 353 9.69 3.35 -2.86
C LEU A 353 8.46 3.47 -1.94
N ARG A 354 7.25 3.39 -2.50
CA ARG A 354 6.02 3.35 -1.72
C ARG A 354 5.92 2.07 -0.88
N GLY A 355 6.39 0.93 -1.37
CA GLY A 355 6.47 -0.30 -0.58
C GLY A 355 7.41 -0.14 0.64
N VAL A 356 8.56 0.51 0.46
CA VAL A 356 9.46 0.86 1.57
C VAL A 356 8.76 1.78 2.57
N ASN A 357 8.11 2.85 2.10
CA ASN A 357 7.35 3.75 2.98
C ASN A 357 6.23 3.02 3.72
N ALA A 358 5.56 2.06 3.08
CA ALA A 358 4.46 1.29 3.69
C ALA A 358 4.94 0.40 4.84
N ILE A 359 6.14 -0.17 4.71
CA ILE A 359 6.76 -0.96 5.77
C ILE A 359 7.21 -0.03 6.91
N ALA A 360 7.93 1.04 6.59
CA ALA A 360 8.43 1.99 7.58
C ALA A 360 7.31 2.73 8.35
N ALA A 361 6.15 2.94 7.72
CA ALA A 361 4.99 3.61 8.33
C ALA A 361 4.02 2.65 9.05
N SER A 362 4.35 1.37 9.24
CA SER A 362 3.44 0.37 9.82
C SER A 362 2.90 0.73 11.22
N ASN A 363 3.65 1.53 11.98
CA ASN A 363 3.25 2.05 13.30
C ASN A 363 2.52 3.41 13.23
N MET A 364 2.40 4.02 12.04
CA MET A 364 1.86 5.38 11.86
C MET A 364 0.50 5.39 11.16
N ILE A 365 0.27 4.46 10.21
CA ILE A 365 -0.93 4.41 9.37
C ILE A 365 -1.55 3.01 9.33
N VAL A 366 -2.87 2.95 9.18
CA VAL A 366 -3.64 1.70 9.08
C VAL A 366 -3.67 1.22 7.62
N MET A 367 -2.55 0.67 7.16
CA MET A 367 -2.36 0.20 5.78
C MET A 367 -1.84 -1.24 5.73
N ALA A 368 -2.10 -1.91 4.61
CA ALA A 368 -1.43 -3.16 4.28
C ALA A 368 -0.16 -2.90 3.49
N ASN A 369 0.86 -3.73 3.73
CA ASN A 369 2.18 -3.60 3.10
C ASN A 369 2.74 -4.99 2.73
N PRO A 370 3.93 -5.06 2.08
CA PRO A 370 4.53 -6.34 1.65
C PRO A 370 4.97 -7.29 2.78
N ASN A 371 5.25 -6.78 3.99
CA ASN A 371 5.79 -7.55 5.10
C ASN A 371 4.75 -7.82 6.21
N MET A 372 3.47 -7.60 5.92
CA MET A 372 2.35 -7.91 6.80
C MET A 372 1.61 -9.18 6.38
N ILE A 373 1.07 -9.91 7.37
CA ILE A 373 0.27 -11.10 7.11
C ILE A 373 -1.16 -10.70 6.76
N LEU A 374 -1.39 -10.29 5.51
CA LEU A 374 -2.68 -9.82 5.00
C LEU A 374 -2.89 -10.19 3.53
N THR A 375 -4.15 -10.25 3.09
CA THR A 375 -4.50 -10.56 1.69
C THR A 375 -4.59 -9.33 0.78
N ASP A 376 -4.56 -8.11 1.33
CA ASP A 376 -4.68 -6.86 0.57
C ASP A 376 -3.52 -6.64 -0.41
N PHE A 377 -2.27 -6.83 0.02
CA PHE A 377 -1.09 -6.67 -0.84
C PHE A 377 -0.97 -7.77 -1.91
N PRO A 378 -1.15 -9.07 -1.60
CA PRO A 378 -1.28 -10.11 -2.62
C PRO A 378 -2.38 -9.82 -3.65
N ALA A 379 -3.52 -9.26 -3.20
CA ALA A 379 -4.58 -8.87 -4.13
C ALA A 379 -4.16 -7.74 -5.06
N ALA A 380 -3.29 -6.82 -4.64
CA ALA A 380 -2.70 -5.81 -5.52
C ALA A 380 -1.87 -6.46 -6.66
N ILE A 381 -1.11 -7.52 -6.35
CA ILE A 381 -0.39 -8.32 -7.35
C ILE A 381 -1.38 -9.00 -8.31
N GLY A 382 -2.38 -9.69 -7.77
CA GLY A 382 -3.40 -10.37 -8.58
C GLY A 382 -4.12 -9.42 -9.54
N VAL A 383 -4.53 -8.26 -9.04
CA VAL A 383 -5.12 -7.17 -9.82
C VAL A 383 -4.16 -6.64 -10.88
N ALA A 384 -2.88 -6.41 -10.57
CA ALA A 384 -1.90 -5.93 -11.55
C ALA A 384 -1.74 -6.94 -12.70
N VAL A 385 -1.75 -8.24 -12.40
CA VAL A 385 -1.76 -9.31 -13.42
C VAL A 385 -3.06 -9.29 -14.24
N VAL A 386 -4.22 -9.11 -13.61
CA VAL A 386 -5.52 -8.96 -14.32
C VAL A 386 -5.48 -7.76 -15.27
N VAL A 387 -5.01 -6.60 -14.81
CA VAL A 387 -4.89 -5.38 -15.63
C VAL A 387 -3.94 -5.60 -16.80
N LEU A 388 -2.77 -6.21 -16.57
CA LEU A 388 -1.79 -6.51 -17.61
C LEU A 388 -2.39 -7.40 -18.71
N PHE A 389 -2.99 -8.53 -18.33
CA PHE A 389 -3.60 -9.45 -19.30
C PHE A 389 -4.83 -8.86 -19.98
N ALA A 390 -5.64 -8.05 -19.28
CA ALA A 390 -6.76 -7.35 -19.88
C ALA A 390 -6.29 -6.30 -20.90
N CYS A 391 -5.20 -5.57 -20.62
CA CYS A 391 -4.59 -4.64 -21.56
C CYS A 391 -4.11 -5.35 -22.82
N GLU A 392 -3.37 -6.46 -22.69
CA GLU A 392 -2.90 -7.25 -23.84
C GLU A 392 -4.08 -7.83 -24.64
N TRP A 393 -5.03 -8.47 -23.96
CA TRP A 393 -6.24 -9.01 -24.60
C TRP A 393 -6.98 -7.94 -25.42
N LEU A 394 -7.24 -6.76 -24.84
CA LEU A 394 -8.06 -5.73 -25.47
C LEU A 394 -7.35 -4.98 -26.60
N LYS A 395 -6.02 -5.10 -26.74
CA LYS A 395 -5.29 -4.55 -27.90
C LYS A 395 -5.70 -5.24 -29.19
N ALA A 396 -5.74 -6.56 -29.18
CA ALA A 396 -6.06 -7.37 -30.35
C ALA A 396 -6.93 -8.59 -29.98
N PRO A 397 -8.20 -8.38 -29.57
CA PRO A 397 -9.02 -9.41 -28.93
C PRO A 397 -9.21 -10.67 -29.78
N GLU A 398 -9.26 -10.52 -31.11
CA GLU A 398 -9.41 -11.66 -32.03
C GLU A 398 -8.12 -12.46 -32.25
N LYS A 399 -6.95 -11.80 -32.25
CA LYS A 399 -5.66 -12.46 -32.44
C LYS A 399 -5.11 -13.03 -31.13
N GLN A 400 -5.56 -12.47 -30.02
CA GLN A 400 -5.04 -12.73 -28.68
C GLN A 400 -6.11 -13.33 -27.75
N LYS A 401 -7.01 -14.17 -28.28
CA LYS A 401 -8.10 -14.81 -27.52
C LYS A 401 -7.63 -15.58 -26.29
N HIS A 402 -6.44 -16.17 -26.35
CA HIS A 402 -5.83 -16.90 -25.23
C HIS A 402 -5.58 -16.01 -24.00
N PHE A 403 -5.42 -14.68 -24.15
CA PHE A 403 -5.32 -13.79 -23.00
C PHE A 403 -6.65 -13.68 -22.23
N ALA A 404 -7.80 -13.98 -22.84
CA ALA A 404 -9.06 -14.08 -22.09
C ALA A 404 -9.01 -15.20 -21.03
N LEU A 405 -8.34 -16.33 -21.34
CA LEU A 405 -8.09 -17.39 -20.35
C LEU A 405 -7.16 -16.91 -19.24
N TRP A 406 -6.09 -16.17 -19.57
CA TRP A 406 -5.19 -15.62 -18.57
C TRP A 406 -5.84 -14.57 -17.67
N VAL A 407 -6.75 -13.74 -18.21
CA VAL A 407 -7.60 -12.84 -17.43
C VAL A 407 -8.48 -13.64 -16.47
N GLY A 408 -9.14 -14.71 -16.93
CA GLY A 408 -9.96 -15.57 -16.08
C GLY A 408 -9.15 -16.28 -14.99
N GLY A 409 -7.97 -16.83 -15.33
CA GLY A 409 -7.07 -17.45 -14.36
C GLY A 409 -6.60 -16.47 -13.27
N ALA A 410 -6.17 -15.26 -13.67
CA ALA A 410 -5.76 -14.22 -12.74
C ALA A 410 -6.93 -13.74 -11.87
N LEU A 411 -8.14 -13.63 -12.42
CA LEU A 411 -9.35 -13.32 -11.66
C LEU A 411 -9.69 -14.42 -10.64
N GLY A 412 -9.58 -15.69 -11.02
CA GLY A 412 -9.82 -16.82 -10.11
C GLY A 412 -8.84 -16.83 -8.93
N LEU A 413 -7.54 -16.63 -9.18
CA LEU A 413 -6.55 -16.48 -8.10
C LEU A 413 -6.83 -15.27 -7.21
N THR A 414 -7.17 -14.13 -7.81
CA THR A 414 -7.48 -12.90 -7.06
C THR A 414 -8.74 -13.07 -6.21
N LEU A 415 -9.75 -13.79 -6.71
CA LEU A 415 -10.96 -14.15 -5.96
C LEU A 415 -10.64 -14.98 -4.71
N MET A 416 -9.67 -15.90 -4.81
CA MET A 416 -9.15 -16.71 -3.69
C MET A 416 -8.21 -15.96 -2.75
N LEU A 417 -7.97 -14.65 -2.97
CA LEU A 417 -7.31 -13.74 -2.04
C LEU A 417 -8.32 -12.77 -1.42
N ARG A 418 -9.25 -12.24 -2.23
CA ARG A 418 -10.28 -11.30 -1.82
C ARG A 418 -11.55 -11.44 -2.64
N THR A 419 -12.68 -11.58 -1.94
CA THR A 419 -14.01 -11.66 -2.53
C THR A 419 -14.43 -10.40 -3.31
N ASN A 420 -13.81 -9.25 -3.05
CA ASN A 420 -14.10 -8.00 -3.77
C ASN A 420 -13.75 -8.11 -5.27
N ALA A 421 -12.90 -9.07 -5.66
CA ALA A 421 -12.63 -9.37 -7.07
C ALA A 421 -13.84 -9.98 -7.80
N LEU A 422 -14.88 -10.45 -7.10
CA LEU A 422 -16.09 -11.02 -7.69
C LEU A 422 -16.76 -10.06 -8.68
N VAL A 423 -16.80 -8.76 -8.37
CA VAL A 423 -17.38 -7.73 -9.25
C VAL A 423 -16.62 -7.64 -10.58
N LEU A 424 -15.29 -7.86 -10.56
CA LEU A 424 -14.48 -7.82 -11.78
C LEU A 424 -14.83 -8.92 -12.78
N ILE A 425 -15.32 -10.08 -12.31
CA ILE A 425 -15.74 -11.20 -13.14
C ILE A 425 -16.90 -10.79 -14.06
N VAL A 426 -17.77 -9.89 -13.60
CA VAL A 426 -18.90 -9.38 -14.40
C VAL A 426 -18.50 -8.11 -15.17
N CYS A 427 -17.85 -7.15 -14.50
CA CYS A 427 -17.60 -5.84 -15.08
C CYS A 427 -16.52 -5.84 -16.18
N ILE A 428 -15.50 -6.71 -16.12
CA ILE A 428 -14.47 -6.78 -17.17
C ILE A 428 -15.06 -7.27 -18.49
N PRO A 429 -15.83 -8.38 -18.55
CA PRO A 429 -16.57 -8.74 -19.76
C PRO A 429 -17.49 -7.62 -20.25
N LEU A 430 -18.28 -6.99 -19.39
CA LEU A 430 -19.17 -5.89 -19.81
C LEU A 430 -18.39 -4.71 -20.42
N PHE A 431 -17.26 -4.35 -19.83
CA PHE A 431 -16.37 -3.32 -20.38
C PHE A 431 -15.77 -3.74 -21.73
N ALA A 432 -15.39 -5.00 -21.88
CA ALA A 432 -14.87 -5.54 -23.13
C ALA A 432 -15.91 -5.50 -24.27
N LEU A 433 -17.21 -5.53 -23.97
CA LEU A 433 -18.27 -5.41 -24.98
C LEU A 433 -18.12 -4.12 -25.81
N LEU A 434 -17.66 -3.02 -25.20
CA LEU A 434 -17.38 -1.75 -25.90
C LEU A 434 -16.35 -1.90 -27.03
N LYS A 435 -15.44 -2.87 -26.91
CA LYS A 435 -14.40 -3.15 -27.92
C LYS A 435 -14.89 -4.12 -29.00
N TYR A 436 -15.76 -5.05 -28.64
CA TYR A 436 -16.28 -6.06 -29.54
C TYR A 436 -17.52 -5.60 -30.31
N PHE A 437 -18.23 -4.57 -29.85
CA PHE A 437 -19.44 -4.09 -30.52
C PHE A 437 -19.15 -3.62 -31.96
N PRO A 438 -19.96 -4.02 -32.96
CA PRO A 438 -21.22 -4.78 -32.87
C PRO A 438 -21.11 -6.32 -32.87
N ASP A 439 -19.91 -6.91 -32.95
CA ASP A 439 -19.65 -8.36 -32.98
C ASP A 439 -19.81 -9.07 -31.61
N TRP A 440 -20.97 -8.91 -30.95
CA TRP A 440 -21.24 -9.44 -29.59
C TRP A 440 -21.10 -10.97 -29.46
N ARG A 441 -21.22 -11.73 -30.56
CA ARG A 441 -21.00 -13.20 -30.53
C ARG A 441 -19.56 -13.57 -30.20
N LYS A 442 -18.59 -12.81 -30.70
CA LYS A 442 -17.16 -13.00 -30.41
C LYS A 442 -16.83 -12.61 -28.97
N TRP A 443 -17.54 -11.61 -28.45
CA TRP A 443 -17.51 -11.24 -27.05
C TRP A 443 -18.00 -12.38 -26.16
N LEU A 444 -19.17 -12.96 -26.44
CA LEU A 444 -19.71 -14.09 -25.67
C LEU A 444 -18.73 -15.26 -25.57
N TYR A 445 -18.09 -15.62 -26.69
CA TYR A 445 -17.07 -16.66 -26.70
C TYR A 445 -15.89 -16.33 -25.76
N SER A 446 -15.43 -15.08 -25.77
CA SER A 446 -14.31 -14.65 -24.92
C SER A 446 -14.72 -14.58 -23.43
N SER A 447 -15.94 -14.14 -23.13
CA SER A 447 -16.54 -14.18 -21.79
C SER A 447 -16.68 -15.61 -21.27
N PHE A 448 -17.07 -16.55 -22.14
CA PHE A 448 -17.09 -17.98 -21.81
C PHE A 448 -15.69 -18.51 -21.49
N LEU A 449 -14.66 -18.13 -22.27
CA LEU A 449 -13.27 -18.51 -21.95
C LEU A 449 -12.81 -17.96 -20.59
N ILE A 450 -13.16 -16.71 -20.25
CA ILE A 450 -12.87 -16.13 -18.93
C ILE A 450 -13.51 -16.98 -17.83
N LEU A 451 -14.81 -17.29 -17.96
CA LEU A 451 -15.55 -18.09 -16.99
C LEU A 451 -14.96 -19.50 -16.85
N LEU A 452 -14.64 -20.15 -17.97
CA LEU A 452 -14.03 -21.46 -18.00
C LEU A 452 -12.68 -21.48 -17.29
N ALA A 453 -11.85 -20.45 -17.49
CA ALA A 453 -10.56 -20.32 -16.83
C ALA A 453 -10.68 -20.06 -15.32
N ILE A 454 -11.68 -19.27 -14.89
CA ILE A 454 -11.98 -19.06 -13.46
C ILE A 454 -12.33 -20.41 -12.82
N ILE A 455 -13.26 -21.16 -13.42
CA ILE A 455 -13.65 -22.47 -12.92
C ILE A 455 -12.43 -23.40 -12.90
N ALA A 456 -11.64 -23.44 -13.97
CA ALA A 456 -10.48 -24.32 -14.07
C ALA A 456 -9.46 -24.11 -12.93
N ILE A 457 -9.20 -22.85 -12.55
CA ILE A 457 -8.22 -22.56 -11.48
C ILE A 457 -8.80 -22.70 -10.07
N THR A 458 -10.10 -22.47 -9.85
CA THR A 458 -10.73 -22.63 -8.52
C THR A 458 -11.18 -24.05 -8.25
N LEU A 459 -11.43 -24.86 -9.29
CA LEU A 459 -11.99 -26.20 -9.19
C LEU A 459 -11.24 -27.14 -8.23
N PRO A 460 -9.90 -27.20 -8.21
CA PRO A 460 -9.19 -28.11 -7.29
C PRO A 460 -9.52 -27.85 -5.81
N TRP A 461 -9.59 -26.58 -5.41
CA TRP A 461 -9.99 -26.20 -4.04
C TRP A 461 -11.45 -26.55 -3.75
N GLU A 462 -12.34 -26.31 -4.71
CA GLU A 462 -13.76 -26.64 -4.55
C GLU A 462 -14.02 -28.16 -4.52
N LEU A 463 -13.25 -28.94 -5.26
CA LEU A 463 -13.27 -30.41 -5.15
C LEU A 463 -12.80 -30.87 -3.78
N ARG A 464 -11.75 -30.25 -3.22
CA ARG A 464 -11.32 -30.48 -1.84
C ARG A 464 -12.44 -30.14 -0.85
N ASN A 465 -13.10 -28.98 -1.00
CA ASN A 465 -14.22 -28.61 -0.12
C ASN A 465 -15.37 -29.62 -0.20
N ARG A 466 -15.72 -30.06 -1.41
CA ARG A 466 -16.76 -31.08 -1.62
C ARG A 466 -16.38 -32.43 -1.00
N SER A 467 -15.12 -32.84 -1.10
CA SER A 467 -14.63 -34.08 -0.49
C SER A 467 -14.73 -34.08 1.05
N LEU A 468 -14.74 -32.90 1.65
CA LEU A 468 -14.89 -32.67 3.09
C LEU A 468 -16.33 -32.42 3.52
N GLY A 469 -17.31 -32.62 2.64
CA GLY A 469 -18.73 -32.42 2.92
C GLY A 469 -19.23 -30.99 2.76
N GLY A 470 -18.38 -30.07 2.27
CA GLY A 470 -18.77 -28.69 1.97
C GLY A 470 -19.52 -28.55 0.65
N GLN A 471 -20.25 -27.44 0.50
CA GLN A 471 -20.85 -27.05 -0.78
C GLN A 471 -19.82 -26.35 -1.67
N MET A 472 -19.84 -26.62 -2.98
CA MET A 472 -18.99 -25.87 -3.93
C MET A 472 -19.32 -24.38 -3.87
N TYR A 473 -18.29 -23.56 -3.77
CA TYR A 473 -18.36 -22.10 -3.61
C TYR A 473 -19.11 -21.63 -2.36
N GLY A 474 -19.41 -22.53 -1.41
CA GLY A 474 -20.17 -22.23 -0.20
C GLY A 474 -19.48 -21.18 0.68
N ALA A 475 -18.15 -21.20 0.77
CA ALA A 475 -17.39 -20.22 1.54
C ALA A 475 -17.53 -18.78 0.98
N ILE A 476 -17.54 -18.63 -0.34
CA ILE A 476 -17.73 -17.32 -1.00
C ILE A 476 -19.15 -16.79 -0.75
N ILE A 477 -20.16 -17.66 -0.88
CA ILE A 477 -21.57 -17.31 -0.63
C ILE A 477 -21.76 -16.95 0.86
N GLY A 478 -21.19 -17.73 1.77
CA GLY A 478 -21.22 -17.48 3.20
C GLY A 478 -20.62 -16.11 3.54
N LYS A 479 -19.47 -15.77 2.94
CA LYS A 479 -18.86 -14.45 3.12
C LYS A 479 -19.76 -13.31 2.63
N PHE A 480 -20.39 -13.47 1.47
CA PHE A 480 -21.31 -12.47 0.93
C PHE A 480 -22.52 -12.25 1.85
N ARG A 481 -23.11 -13.33 2.38
CA ARG A 481 -24.21 -13.24 3.36
C ARG A 481 -23.77 -12.55 4.65
N ALA A 482 -22.63 -12.93 5.21
CA ALA A 482 -22.10 -12.32 6.42
C ALA A 482 -21.87 -10.81 6.27
N VAL A 483 -21.39 -10.36 5.11
CA VAL A 483 -21.23 -8.91 4.82
C VAL A 483 -22.58 -8.20 4.78
N ILE A 484 -23.60 -8.80 4.17
CA ILE A 484 -24.95 -8.21 4.14
C ILE A 484 -25.53 -8.13 5.55
N GLU A 485 -25.54 -9.26 6.27
CA GLU A 485 -26.13 -9.36 7.62
C GLU A 485 -25.47 -8.40 8.62
N GLN A 486 -24.14 -8.26 8.58
CA GLN A 486 -23.40 -7.43 9.53
C GLN A 486 -23.34 -5.95 9.15
N ARG A 487 -23.41 -5.61 7.86
CA ARG A 487 -23.15 -4.23 7.39
C ARG A 487 -24.36 -3.54 6.80
N TYR A 488 -25.44 -4.24 6.46
CA TYR A 488 -26.64 -3.61 5.87
C TYR A 488 -27.81 -3.55 6.86
N VAL A 489 -27.79 -4.37 7.91
CA VAL A 489 -28.83 -4.37 8.95
C VAL A 489 -28.41 -3.40 10.05
N PRO A 490 -29.24 -2.40 10.41
CA PRO A 490 -28.97 -1.55 11.57
C PRO A 490 -28.88 -2.40 12.84
N PRO A 491 -27.99 -2.08 13.80
CA PRO A 491 -27.96 -2.79 15.07
C PRO A 491 -29.29 -2.55 15.80
N ASP A 492 -30.13 -3.59 15.91
CA ASP A 492 -31.30 -3.55 16.79
C ASP A 492 -30.83 -3.41 18.24
N ALA A 493 -31.32 -2.39 18.94
CA ALA A 493 -30.97 -2.06 20.33
C ALA A 493 -31.27 -3.15 21.37
N SER A 494 -31.78 -4.32 20.97
CA SER A 494 -32.15 -5.44 21.83
C SER A 494 -31.54 -6.79 21.42
N SER A 495 -30.74 -6.87 20.36
CA SER A 495 -30.16 -8.16 19.94
C SER A 495 -28.81 -8.42 20.63
N SER A 496 -28.89 -8.91 21.86
CA SER A 496 -27.80 -9.71 22.42
C SER A 496 -27.69 -11.02 21.62
N LEU A 497 -26.52 -11.22 21.01
CA LEU A 497 -25.95 -12.50 20.54
C LEU A 497 -26.86 -13.39 19.65
N PRO A 498 -26.60 -13.51 18.34
CA PRO A 498 -27.03 -14.69 17.61
C PRO A 498 -26.15 -15.89 18.07
N GLN A 499 -26.68 -16.70 18.98
CA GLN A 499 -26.18 -18.07 19.20
C GLN A 499 -26.64 -18.93 18.01
N GLY A 500 -25.81 -18.96 16.97
CA GLY A 500 -25.91 -19.95 15.89
C GLY A 500 -24.58 -20.69 15.77
N PRO A 501 -24.56 -22.01 15.54
CA PRO A 501 -23.33 -22.73 15.23
C PRO A 501 -22.90 -22.32 13.83
N GLY A 502 -22.04 -21.31 13.74
CA GLY A 502 -21.69 -20.65 12.48
C GLY A 502 -20.23 -20.23 12.44
N THR A 503 -19.42 -21.04 11.78
CA THR A 503 -18.11 -20.67 11.24
C THR A 503 -18.17 -19.30 10.53
N SER A 504 -17.27 -18.37 10.91
CA SER A 504 -17.00 -17.01 10.37
C SER A 504 -17.37 -15.80 11.25
N VAL A 505 -18.06 -15.99 12.37
CA VAL A 505 -18.57 -14.86 13.20
C VAL A 505 -17.48 -14.19 14.07
N LEU A 506 -16.44 -14.92 14.47
CA LEU A 506 -15.44 -14.44 15.46
C LEU A 506 -14.52 -13.29 14.95
N THR A 507 -14.25 -13.20 13.65
CA THR A 507 -13.36 -12.15 13.10
C THR A 507 -13.93 -10.74 13.14
N PHE A 508 -15.26 -10.59 13.05
CA PHE A 508 -15.91 -9.29 12.86
C PHE A 508 -16.44 -8.66 14.16
N GLN A 509 -16.87 -9.46 15.13
CA GLN A 509 -17.28 -8.95 16.45
C GLN A 509 -16.12 -8.27 17.20
N ALA A 510 -14.90 -8.78 17.01
CA ALA A 510 -13.70 -8.16 17.58
C ALA A 510 -13.30 -6.84 16.89
N THR A 511 -13.78 -6.58 15.67
CA THR A 511 -13.53 -5.31 14.97
C THR A 511 -14.49 -4.22 15.42
N HIS A 512 -15.75 -4.57 15.69
CA HIS A 512 -16.80 -3.65 16.15
C HIS A 512 -16.57 -3.14 17.59
N THR A 513 -15.85 -3.92 18.40
CA THR A 513 -15.41 -3.54 19.76
C THR A 513 -14.12 -2.73 19.76
N LEU A 514 -13.37 -2.70 18.65
CA LEU A 514 -12.14 -1.95 18.51
C LEU A 514 -12.36 -0.57 17.87
N SER A 515 -13.33 -0.45 16.96
CA SER A 515 -13.74 0.84 16.41
C SER A 515 -14.32 1.76 17.49
N SER A 516 -15.04 1.21 18.46
CA SER A 516 -15.57 1.96 19.61
C SER A 516 -14.49 2.45 20.59
N LEU A 517 -13.30 1.84 20.63
CA LEU A 517 -12.18 2.28 21.49
C LEU A 517 -11.35 3.43 20.89
N TYR A 518 -11.37 3.56 19.57
CA TYR A 518 -10.72 4.66 18.85
C TYR A 518 -11.65 5.84 18.58
N GLN A 519 -12.94 5.71 18.92
CA GLN A 519 -13.88 6.84 18.90
C GLN A 519 -13.61 7.74 20.11
N PRO A 520 -13.30 9.04 19.90
CA PRO A 520 -13.27 10.02 20.98
C PRO A 520 -14.61 10.03 21.72
N ALA A 521 -14.57 10.02 23.05
CA ALA A 521 -15.76 9.97 23.91
C ALA A 521 -16.75 11.15 23.72
N ASP A 522 -16.32 12.22 23.05
CA ASP A 522 -17.11 13.44 22.80
C ASP A 522 -17.85 13.43 21.45
N MET A 523 -17.68 12.42 20.60
CA MET A 523 -18.48 12.30 19.37
C MET A 523 -19.64 11.34 19.62
N THR A 524 -20.67 11.85 20.29
CA THR A 524 -22.03 11.28 20.19
C THR A 524 -22.35 11.07 18.71
N GLN A 525 -22.94 9.93 18.36
CA GLN A 525 -23.51 9.66 17.04
C GLN A 525 -24.47 10.80 16.65
N GLU A 526 -23.95 11.89 16.07
CA GLU A 526 -24.78 12.94 15.48
C GLU A 526 -25.41 12.37 14.21
N ASP A 527 -26.66 11.91 14.34
CA ASP A 527 -27.83 11.95 13.45
C ASP A 527 -27.64 12.25 11.94
N GLY A 528 -26.60 11.70 11.32
CA GLY A 528 -26.37 11.74 9.88
C GLY A 528 -26.28 10.35 9.27
N THR A 529 -27.04 9.37 9.77
CA THR A 529 -26.89 7.96 9.35
C THR A 529 -27.24 7.79 7.87
N CYS A 530 -26.23 7.60 7.04
CA CYS A 530 -26.31 7.27 5.63
C CYS A 530 -26.76 5.79 5.45
N GLY A 531 -27.92 5.42 6.01
CA GLY A 531 -28.35 4.03 6.15
C GLY A 531 -28.84 3.35 4.88
N SER A 532 -29.10 4.11 3.80
CA SER A 532 -29.56 3.56 2.53
C SER A 532 -28.39 3.26 1.57
N VAL A 533 -28.54 2.21 0.77
CA VAL A 533 -27.56 1.82 -0.27
C VAL A 533 -27.27 2.96 -1.25
N ALA A 534 -28.29 3.76 -1.59
CA ALA A 534 -28.16 4.91 -2.47
C ALA A 534 -27.33 6.06 -1.85
N CYS A 535 -27.17 6.07 -0.52
CA CYS A 535 -26.35 7.03 0.20
C CYS A 535 -24.93 6.48 0.40
N PHE A 536 -24.75 5.34 1.09
CA PHE A 536 -23.42 4.93 1.53
C PHE A 536 -22.52 4.46 0.38
N VAL A 537 -23.10 3.86 -0.68
CA VAL A 537 -22.28 3.37 -1.80
C VAL A 537 -21.58 4.53 -2.52
N PRO A 538 -22.27 5.59 -2.98
CA PRO A 538 -21.58 6.76 -3.52
C PRO A 538 -20.63 7.41 -2.50
N ASN A 539 -20.98 7.44 -1.21
CA ASN A 539 -20.16 8.02 -0.14
C ASN A 539 -18.78 7.33 -0.03
N HIS A 540 -18.76 6.01 0.19
CA HIS A 540 -17.52 5.23 0.23
C HIS A 540 -16.77 5.23 -1.09
N PHE A 541 -17.48 5.22 -2.23
CA PHE A 541 -16.85 5.25 -3.55
C PHE A 541 -16.06 6.54 -3.78
N LEU A 542 -16.66 7.68 -3.46
CA LEU A 542 -16.01 8.99 -3.59
C LEU A 542 -14.87 9.15 -2.57
N HIS A 543 -15.05 8.67 -1.34
CA HIS A 543 -14.00 8.67 -0.33
C HIS A 543 -12.78 7.87 -0.78
N ASN A 544 -12.99 6.67 -1.33
CA ASN A 544 -11.91 5.86 -1.90
C ASN A 544 -11.16 6.58 -3.03
N ILE A 545 -11.86 7.35 -3.88
CA ILE A 545 -11.23 8.15 -4.94
C ILE A 545 -10.34 9.24 -4.33
N VAL A 546 -10.86 10.06 -3.41
CA VAL A 546 -10.12 11.18 -2.83
C VAL A 546 -8.91 10.70 -2.04
N THR A 547 -9.10 9.73 -1.15
CA THR A 547 -8.01 9.15 -0.32
C THR A 547 -6.93 8.46 -1.14
N SER A 548 -7.26 7.97 -2.35
CA SER A 548 -6.27 7.42 -3.29
C SER A 548 -5.52 8.50 -4.08
N ILE A 549 -6.04 9.72 -4.21
CA ILE A 549 -5.30 10.83 -4.82
C ILE A 549 -4.35 11.46 -3.79
N LEU A 550 -4.76 11.49 -2.52
CA LEU A 550 -4.00 12.05 -1.40
C LEU A 550 -2.71 11.27 -1.04
N LEU A 551 -2.45 10.12 -1.69
CA LEU A 551 -1.13 9.49 -1.63
C LEU A 551 -0.04 10.31 -2.35
N LEU A 552 -0.42 11.20 -3.28
CA LEU A 552 0.50 12.08 -3.99
C LEU A 552 0.85 13.28 -3.11
N PRO A 553 2.08 13.84 -3.19
CA PRO A 553 2.45 15.01 -2.42
C PRO A 553 1.49 16.17 -2.66
N THR A 554 0.96 16.73 -1.58
CA THR A 554 0.15 17.97 -1.57
C THR A 554 0.97 19.19 -1.16
N SER A 555 2.25 19.03 -0.87
CA SER A 555 3.15 20.10 -0.43
C SER A 555 4.46 20.03 -1.22
N PRO A 556 5.14 21.16 -1.49
CA PRO A 556 6.46 21.15 -2.10
C PRO A 556 7.57 20.81 -1.10
N LEU A 557 7.24 20.75 0.21
CA LEU A 557 8.18 20.47 1.30
C LEU A 557 8.82 19.09 1.15
N LEU A 558 10.13 19.04 1.40
CA LEU A 558 10.92 17.81 1.36
C LEU A 558 10.84 17.08 2.71
N ASP A 559 9.62 16.87 3.22
CA ASP A 559 9.39 16.24 4.51
C ASP A 559 9.81 14.77 4.54
N ASP A 560 10.15 14.26 5.73
CA ASP A 560 10.26 12.82 5.95
C ASP A 560 8.90 12.17 6.11
N LEU A 561 8.90 10.84 6.15
CA LEU A 561 7.69 10.04 6.19
C LEU A 561 6.84 10.35 7.43
N ARG A 562 7.49 10.49 8.60
CA ARG A 562 6.79 10.71 9.86
C ARG A 562 6.15 12.10 9.88
N HIS A 563 6.89 13.14 9.52
CA HIS A 563 6.36 14.50 9.48
C HIS A 563 5.24 14.61 8.44
N THR A 564 5.40 14.00 7.25
CA THR A 564 4.36 13.98 6.20
C THR A 564 3.02 13.43 6.71
N VAL A 565 3.07 12.33 7.47
CA VAL A 565 1.89 11.59 7.94
C VAL A 565 1.29 12.18 9.22
N LYS A 566 2.11 12.58 10.18
CA LYS A 566 1.65 12.95 11.53
C LYS A 566 1.54 14.46 11.77
N GLU A 567 2.25 15.28 10.99
CA GLU A 567 2.40 16.71 11.30
C GLU A 567 1.96 17.61 10.13
N SER A 568 2.40 17.30 8.91
CA SER A 568 2.24 18.20 7.76
C SER A 568 0.83 18.19 7.17
N ASN A 569 0.09 17.08 7.25
CA ASN A 569 -1.26 16.99 6.71
C ASN A 569 -2.17 16.05 7.53
N PRO A 570 -3.47 16.37 7.67
CA PRO A 570 -4.42 15.58 8.44
C PRO A 570 -4.98 14.34 7.70
N TYR A 571 -4.64 14.13 6.42
CA TYR A 571 -5.35 13.18 5.55
C TYR A 571 -5.27 11.70 5.95
N TRP A 572 -4.29 11.34 6.76
CA TRP A 572 -4.13 9.98 7.28
C TRP A 572 -4.96 9.72 8.54
N ASP A 573 -5.56 10.77 9.11
CA ASP A 573 -6.57 10.67 10.14
C ASP A 573 -7.92 10.27 9.52
N PRO A 574 -8.55 9.15 9.95
CA PRO A 574 -9.89 8.77 9.51
C PRO A 574 -10.96 9.85 9.74
N PHE A 575 -10.74 10.74 10.71
CA PHE A 575 -11.69 11.80 11.10
C PHE A 575 -11.42 13.14 10.40
N TRP A 576 -10.58 13.16 9.37
CA TRP A 576 -10.35 14.36 8.58
C TRP A 576 -11.66 14.91 7.97
N ASP A 577 -11.90 16.19 8.19
CA ASP A 577 -13.14 16.91 7.87
C ASP A 577 -13.21 17.45 6.43
N GLY A 578 -12.15 17.26 5.63
CA GLY A 578 -12.06 17.79 4.26
C GLY A 578 -11.32 19.10 4.12
N THR A 579 -10.83 19.68 5.21
CA THR A 579 -10.14 20.97 5.16
C THR A 579 -8.76 20.88 4.52
N PHE A 580 -8.42 21.87 3.70
CA PHE A 580 -7.11 22.01 3.06
C PHE A 580 -6.51 23.37 3.35
N ALA A 581 -5.20 23.41 3.62
CA ALA A 581 -4.43 24.64 3.47
C ALA A 581 -4.47 25.12 1.99
N PRO A 582 -4.48 26.43 1.70
CA PRO A 582 -4.62 26.92 0.32
C PRO A 582 -3.58 26.38 -0.66
N LEU A 583 -2.31 26.28 -0.23
CA LEU A 583 -1.24 25.69 -1.04
C LEU A 583 -1.47 24.19 -1.28
N SER A 584 -1.90 23.47 -0.24
CA SER A 584 -2.20 22.04 -0.34
C SER A 584 -3.37 21.76 -1.27
N LEU A 585 -4.42 22.58 -1.22
CA LEU A 585 -5.54 22.51 -2.16
C LEU A 585 -5.08 22.76 -3.60
N PHE A 586 -4.24 23.78 -3.82
CA PHE A 586 -3.72 24.08 -5.15
C PHE A 586 -2.91 22.90 -5.73
N ILE A 587 -2.01 22.30 -4.95
CA ILE A 587 -1.20 21.16 -5.39
C ILE A 587 -2.07 19.91 -5.56
N PHE A 588 -3.05 19.68 -4.69
CA PHE A 588 -4.04 18.62 -4.85
C PHE A 588 -4.80 18.76 -6.18
N LEU A 589 -5.29 19.96 -6.50
CA LEU A 589 -5.96 20.23 -7.79
C LEU A 589 -5.01 20.06 -8.98
N LEU A 590 -3.73 20.41 -8.84
CA LEU A 590 -2.72 20.15 -9.87
C LEU A 590 -2.51 18.63 -10.08
N ASN A 591 -2.49 17.84 -9.00
CA ASN A 591 -2.39 16.38 -9.08
C ASN A 591 -3.61 15.80 -9.80
N VAL A 592 -4.82 16.25 -9.46
CA VAL A 592 -6.07 15.87 -10.16
C VAL A 592 -5.97 16.20 -11.65
N PHE A 593 -5.51 17.40 -12.00
CA PHE A 593 -5.32 17.79 -13.39
C PHE A 593 -4.32 16.88 -14.14
N MET A 594 -3.18 16.54 -13.51
CA MET A 594 -2.19 15.66 -14.12
C MET A 594 -2.72 14.23 -14.31
N ILE A 595 -3.48 13.69 -13.36
CA ILE A 595 -4.17 12.40 -13.51
C ILE A 595 -5.14 12.44 -14.69
N VAL A 596 -6.00 13.47 -14.75
CA VAL A 596 -6.98 13.66 -15.84
C VAL A 596 -6.29 13.75 -17.19
N LEU A 597 -5.21 14.54 -17.28
CA LEU A 597 -4.39 14.64 -18.47
C LEU A 597 -3.84 13.27 -18.88
N GLY A 598 -3.30 12.50 -17.94
CA GLY A 598 -2.80 11.15 -18.19
C GLY A 598 -3.87 10.18 -18.71
N VAL A 599 -5.07 10.21 -18.14
CA VAL A 599 -6.22 9.41 -18.61
C VAL A 599 -6.61 9.78 -20.04
N VAL A 600 -6.70 11.08 -20.35
CA VAL A 600 -7.03 11.56 -21.70
C VAL A 600 -5.94 11.16 -22.69
N VAL A 601 -4.67 11.26 -22.33
CA VAL A 601 -3.53 10.82 -23.16
C VAL A 601 -3.59 9.33 -23.43
N ALA A 602 -3.81 8.50 -22.40
CA ALA A 602 -3.93 7.06 -22.55
C ALA A 602 -5.11 6.68 -23.44
N TRP A 603 -6.26 7.36 -23.31
CA TRP A 603 -7.40 7.18 -24.21
C TRP A 603 -7.08 7.57 -25.66
N LYS A 604 -6.43 8.73 -25.88
CA LYS A 604 -6.11 9.21 -27.22
C LYS A 604 -5.10 8.31 -27.94
N ARG A 605 -4.13 7.76 -27.20
CA ARG A 605 -3.09 6.86 -27.73
C ARG A 605 -3.58 5.41 -27.90
N GLY A 606 -4.26 4.86 -26.89
CA GLY A 606 -4.57 3.43 -26.81
C GLY A 606 -6.07 3.07 -26.85
N LYS A 607 -6.99 4.04 -26.81
CA LYS A 607 -8.45 3.82 -26.72
C LYS A 607 -8.80 2.94 -25.50
N ILE A 608 -9.60 1.89 -25.69
CA ILE A 608 -10.09 0.97 -24.65
C ILE A 608 -8.92 0.37 -23.83
N PRO A 609 -7.87 -0.24 -24.43
CA PRO A 609 -6.67 -0.65 -23.70
C PRO A 609 -6.08 0.46 -22.80
N GLY A 610 -6.03 1.69 -23.30
CA GLY A 610 -5.48 2.84 -22.57
C GLY A 610 -6.22 3.17 -21.26
N ILE A 611 -7.52 2.93 -21.21
CA ILE A 611 -8.37 3.21 -20.03
C ILE A 611 -8.73 1.95 -19.24
N THR A 612 -8.20 0.78 -19.64
CA THR A 612 -8.47 -0.50 -18.96
C THR A 612 -8.04 -0.50 -17.50
N PRO A 613 -6.84 0.01 -17.11
CA PRO A 613 -6.48 0.15 -15.70
C PRO A 613 -7.51 0.99 -14.92
N ARG A 614 -7.92 2.15 -15.46
CA ARG A 614 -8.95 2.99 -14.83
C ARG A 614 -10.28 2.24 -14.69
N ALA A 615 -10.72 1.48 -15.68
CA ALA A 615 -11.98 0.74 -15.60
C ALA A 615 -11.95 -0.29 -14.47
N VAL A 616 -10.89 -1.09 -14.39
CA VAL A 616 -10.69 -2.10 -13.32
C VAL A 616 -10.65 -1.45 -11.94
N PHE A 617 -9.95 -0.31 -11.80
CA PHE A 617 -9.94 0.51 -10.60
C PHE A 617 -11.37 0.89 -10.16
N MET A 618 -12.18 1.45 -11.07
CA MET A 618 -13.55 1.89 -10.76
C MET A 618 -14.44 0.71 -10.34
N PHE A 619 -14.32 -0.43 -11.00
CA PHE A 619 -15.12 -1.62 -10.68
C PHE A 619 -14.79 -2.21 -9.31
N TYR A 620 -13.53 -2.23 -8.93
CA TYR A 620 -13.12 -2.75 -7.62
C TYR A 620 -13.47 -1.79 -6.49
N TYR A 621 -13.36 -0.47 -6.70
CA TYR A 621 -13.83 0.50 -5.70
C TYR A 621 -15.35 0.53 -5.58
N LEU A 622 -16.07 0.24 -6.65
CA LEU A 622 -17.51 -0.02 -6.56
C LEU A 622 -17.79 -1.26 -5.69
N SER A 623 -16.98 -2.32 -5.81
CA SER A 623 -17.09 -3.48 -4.91
C SER A 623 -16.79 -3.12 -3.45
N ASN A 624 -15.75 -2.33 -3.18
CA ASN A 624 -15.43 -1.87 -1.82
C ASN A 624 -16.57 -1.02 -1.23
N ALA A 625 -17.18 -0.17 -2.06
CA ALA A 625 -18.28 0.68 -1.67
C ALA A 625 -19.56 -0.10 -1.34
N PHE A 626 -19.91 -1.11 -2.15
CA PHE A 626 -20.96 -2.06 -1.78
C PHE A 626 -20.62 -2.81 -0.49
N ALA A 627 -19.35 -3.15 -0.27
CA ALA A 627 -18.94 -3.74 0.99
C ALA A 627 -18.93 -2.76 2.18
N ARG A 628 -19.28 -1.46 2.03
CA ARG A 628 -19.13 -0.44 3.08
C ARG A 628 -17.71 -0.37 3.65
N THR A 629 -16.73 -0.34 2.76
CA THR A 629 -15.30 -0.27 3.13
C THR A 629 -14.61 0.83 2.35
N SER A 630 -13.86 1.68 3.03
CA SER A 630 -13.12 2.73 2.36
C SER A 630 -11.87 3.20 3.09
N GLY A 631 -10.91 3.71 2.32
CA GLY A 631 -9.63 4.18 2.84
C GLY A 631 -8.73 3.05 3.36
N GLY A 632 -7.59 3.42 3.95
CA GLY A 632 -6.72 2.48 4.65
C GLY A 632 -6.29 1.31 3.76
N ARG A 633 -6.17 0.12 4.37
CA ARG A 633 -5.79 -1.12 3.67
C ARG A 633 -6.65 -1.45 2.43
N TYR A 634 -7.88 -0.96 2.34
CA TYR A 634 -8.78 -1.26 1.23
C TYR A 634 -8.42 -0.56 -0.09
N LEU A 635 -7.55 0.46 -0.04
CA LEU A 635 -7.03 1.17 -1.22
C LEU A 635 -5.90 0.39 -1.92
N VAL A 636 -5.13 -0.38 -1.14
CA VAL A 636 -3.87 -1.03 -1.57
C VAL A 636 -3.99 -1.83 -2.88
N PRO A 637 -5.09 -2.58 -3.14
CA PRO A 637 -5.21 -3.34 -4.38
C PRO A 637 -5.17 -2.49 -5.67
N MET A 638 -5.52 -1.20 -5.61
CA MET A 638 -5.87 -0.40 -6.80
C MET A 638 -5.26 1.00 -6.85
N ASP A 639 -4.92 1.62 -5.72
CA ASP A 639 -4.50 3.03 -5.65
C ASP A 639 -3.25 3.37 -6.49
N TRP A 640 -2.37 2.39 -6.74
CA TRP A 640 -1.22 2.51 -7.64
C TRP A 640 -1.59 2.96 -9.06
N ILE A 641 -2.84 2.72 -9.51
CA ILE A 641 -3.32 3.11 -10.84
C ILE A 641 -3.31 4.64 -11.00
N PHE A 642 -3.56 5.40 -9.93
CA PHE A 642 -3.43 6.86 -9.96
C PHE A 642 -2.00 7.31 -10.19
N THR A 643 -1.02 6.62 -9.61
CA THR A 643 0.41 6.95 -9.83
C THR A 643 0.80 6.76 -11.29
N VAL A 644 0.27 5.72 -11.95
CA VAL A 644 0.50 5.48 -13.39
C VAL A 644 -0.07 6.62 -14.21
N TYR A 645 -1.36 6.94 -14.06
CA TYR A 645 -1.97 8.02 -14.85
C TYR A 645 -1.39 9.40 -14.52
N PHE A 646 -1.08 9.67 -13.25
CA PHE A 646 -0.37 10.89 -12.86
C PHE A 646 0.95 11.02 -13.62
N LEU A 647 1.77 9.96 -13.65
CA LEU A 647 3.04 9.98 -14.38
C LEU A 647 2.85 10.05 -15.89
N VAL A 648 1.81 9.43 -16.48
CA VAL A 648 1.47 9.66 -17.90
C VAL A 648 1.22 11.16 -18.17
N GLY A 649 0.46 11.82 -17.28
CA GLY A 649 0.19 13.26 -17.39
C GLY A 649 1.45 14.12 -17.26
N VAL A 650 2.28 13.83 -16.25
CA VAL A 650 3.56 14.52 -16.03
C VAL A 650 4.49 14.36 -17.23
N PHE A 651 4.69 13.13 -17.72
CA PHE A 651 5.54 12.90 -18.90
C PHE A 651 4.97 13.54 -20.17
N GLN A 652 3.64 13.61 -20.32
CA GLN A 652 3.04 14.34 -21.44
C GLN A 652 3.31 15.85 -21.33
N ALA A 653 3.21 16.43 -20.13
CA ALA A 653 3.54 17.84 -19.90
C ALA A 653 5.03 18.12 -20.16
N LEU A 654 5.91 17.22 -19.72
CA LEU A 654 7.35 17.28 -20.00
C LEU A 654 7.65 17.13 -21.50
N ALA A 655 6.94 16.27 -22.23
CA ALA A 655 7.08 16.16 -23.68
C ALA A 655 6.64 17.44 -24.40
N TRP A 656 5.55 18.07 -23.95
CA TRP A 656 5.12 19.37 -24.48
C TRP A 656 6.13 20.48 -24.19
N PHE A 657 6.71 20.49 -22.99
CA PHE A 657 7.77 21.43 -22.62
C PHE A 657 9.07 21.18 -23.40
N GLY A 658 9.50 19.92 -23.50
CA GLY A 658 10.71 19.50 -24.22
C GLY A 658 10.64 19.79 -25.72
N SER A 659 9.52 19.48 -26.38
CA SER A 659 9.32 19.77 -27.82
C SER A 659 9.47 21.26 -28.13
N THR A 660 8.99 22.14 -27.25
CA THR A 660 9.19 23.60 -27.37
C THR A 660 10.66 24.01 -27.23
N LEU A 661 11.47 23.20 -26.55
CA LEU A 661 12.91 23.41 -26.37
C LEU A 661 13.78 22.64 -27.39
N ASN A 662 13.16 21.99 -28.40
CA ASN A 662 13.81 21.04 -29.32
C ASN A 662 14.51 19.87 -28.60
N LEU A 663 13.95 19.43 -27.47
CA LEU A 663 14.34 18.23 -26.75
C LEU A 663 13.33 17.11 -27.03
N ASP A 664 13.82 15.98 -27.49
CA ASP A 664 12.99 14.80 -27.75
C ASP A 664 12.73 14.02 -26.44
N LEU A 665 11.65 14.43 -25.76
CA LEU A 665 11.15 13.84 -24.52
C LEU A 665 9.82 13.10 -24.71
N ASP A 666 9.45 12.69 -25.92
CA ASP A 666 8.22 11.91 -26.08
C ASP A 666 8.38 10.54 -25.40
N PRO A 667 7.54 10.20 -24.40
CA PRO A 667 7.58 8.89 -23.77
C PRO A 667 7.03 7.78 -24.66
N SER A 668 6.53 8.10 -25.86
CA SER A 668 6.09 7.07 -26.81
C SER A 668 7.30 6.26 -27.29
N SER A 669 7.26 4.95 -27.07
CA SER A 669 8.19 4.06 -27.77
C SER A 669 7.70 3.95 -29.21
N GLU A 670 8.48 4.46 -30.18
CA GLU A 670 8.31 4.02 -31.57
C GLU A 670 8.43 2.49 -31.56
N SER A 671 7.38 1.83 -32.04
CA SER A 671 7.20 0.40 -32.00
C SER A 671 8.40 -0.36 -32.63
N ILE A 672 9.41 -0.73 -31.84
CA ILE A 672 10.42 -1.72 -32.24
C ILE A 672 9.77 -3.11 -32.43
N GLU A 673 8.54 -3.32 -31.95
CA GLU A 673 7.72 -4.48 -32.33
C GLU A 673 6.49 -4.08 -33.14
N ARG A 674 6.73 -3.55 -34.36
CA ARG A 674 5.97 -4.05 -35.53
C ARG A 674 6.58 -5.38 -36.00
N GLY A 675 6.78 -6.30 -35.07
CA GLY A 675 6.77 -7.70 -35.43
C GLY A 675 5.34 -7.97 -35.87
N ALA A 676 5.10 -7.94 -37.17
CA ALA A 676 3.90 -8.53 -37.75
C ALA A 676 3.71 -9.87 -37.03
N VAL A 677 2.72 -9.95 -36.13
CA VAL A 677 2.25 -11.22 -35.61
C VAL A 677 1.77 -11.93 -36.87
N LYS A 678 2.67 -12.73 -37.45
CA LYS A 678 2.37 -13.55 -38.61
C LYS A 678 1.13 -14.31 -38.20
N SER A 679 0.06 -14.09 -38.95
CA SER A 679 -1.19 -14.81 -38.82
C SER A 679 -0.90 -16.26 -39.19
N THR A 680 -0.32 -17.02 -38.27
CA THR A 680 -0.37 -18.47 -38.35
C THR A 680 -1.76 -18.83 -37.86
N SER A 681 -2.66 -19.00 -38.82
CA SER A 681 -3.86 -19.82 -38.71
C SER A 681 -3.44 -21.25 -38.31
N ARG A 682 -3.04 -21.41 -37.05
CA ARG A 682 -2.87 -22.71 -36.40
C ARG A 682 -4.13 -22.92 -35.56
N ASN A 683 -4.61 -24.16 -35.52
CA ASN A 683 -5.67 -24.54 -34.58
C ASN A 683 -5.25 -24.10 -33.17
N ASP A 684 -6.00 -23.15 -32.59
CA ASP A 684 -5.73 -22.60 -31.24
C ASP A 684 -6.08 -23.60 -30.12
N ILE A 685 -6.74 -24.72 -30.46
CA ILE A 685 -7.24 -25.72 -29.50
C ILE A 685 -6.12 -26.27 -28.60
N PRO A 686 -4.96 -26.78 -29.09
CA PRO A 686 -3.92 -27.31 -28.21
C PRO A 686 -3.38 -26.26 -27.24
N ARG A 687 -3.31 -24.99 -27.67
CA ARG A 687 -2.85 -23.89 -26.84
C ARG A 687 -3.86 -23.55 -25.74
N ILE A 688 -5.15 -23.52 -26.07
CA ILE A 688 -6.23 -23.33 -25.10
C ILE A 688 -6.25 -24.47 -24.08
N THR A 689 -6.18 -25.72 -24.54
CA THR A 689 -6.14 -26.90 -23.67
C THR A 689 -4.92 -26.87 -22.74
N PHE A 690 -3.74 -26.53 -23.26
CA PHE A 690 -2.54 -26.40 -22.45
C PHE A 690 -2.68 -25.33 -21.36
N ILE A 691 -3.26 -24.17 -21.68
CA ILE A 691 -3.52 -23.11 -20.69
C ILE A 691 -4.49 -23.59 -19.63
N ILE A 692 -5.60 -24.24 -20.00
CA ILE A 692 -6.58 -24.77 -19.04
C ILE A 692 -5.93 -25.81 -18.10
N ILE A 693 -5.16 -26.74 -18.64
CA ILE A 693 -4.42 -27.73 -17.83
C ILE A 693 -3.45 -27.02 -16.88
N SER A 694 -2.75 -26.00 -17.36
CA SER A 694 -1.83 -25.21 -16.54
C SER A 694 -2.57 -24.48 -15.41
N LEU A 695 -3.75 -23.93 -15.68
CA LEU A 695 -4.59 -23.26 -14.68
C LEU A 695 -5.10 -24.25 -13.62
N ILE A 696 -5.52 -25.46 -14.01
CA ILE A 696 -5.89 -26.53 -13.07
C ILE A 696 -4.68 -26.92 -12.22
N GLY A 697 -3.50 -27.08 -12.84
CA GLY A 697 -2.26 -27.39 -12.13
C GLY A 697 -1.88 -26.32 -11.11
N LEU A 698 -1.99 -25.03 -11.47
CA LEU A 698 -1.77 -23.91 -10.56
C LEU A 698 -2.80 -23.90 -9.42
N GLY A 699 -4.07 -24.16 -9.71
CA GLY A 699 -5.12 -24.28 -8.69
C GLY A 699 -4.90 -25.45 -7.73
N ALA A 700 -4.33 -26.55 -8.22
CA ALA A 700 -4.05 -27.75 -7.43
C ALA A 700 -2.91 -27.55 -6.42
N LEU A 701 -2.05 -26.54 -6.60
CA LEU A 701 -1.03 -26.17 -5.61
C LEU A 701 -1.63 -25.76 -4.26
N ILE A 702 -2.89 -25.31 -4.23
CA ILE A 702 -3.57 -24.87 -3.02
C ILE A 702 -3.90 -26.06 -2.10
N PRO A 703 -4.69 -27.06 -2.51
CA PRO A 703 -4.90 -28.25 -1.68
C PRO A 703 -3.62 -29.09 -1.51
N LEU A 704 -2.63 -28.98 -2.40
CA LEU A 704 -1.34 -29.66 -2.24
C LEU A 704 -0.60 -29.22 -0.97
N SER A 705 -0.74 -27.96 -0.53
CA SER A 705 -0.08 -27.50 0.69
C SER A 705 -0.55 -28.23 1.95
N GLU A 706 -1.74 -28.83 1.93
CA GLU A 706 -2.30 -29.61 3.06
C GLU A 706 -1.63 -30.97 3.23
N ASN A 707 -0.94 -31.46 2.20
CA ASN A 707 -0.40 -32.83 2.15
C ASN A 707 1.13 -32.87 2.20
N LEU A 708 1.79 -31.74 2.53
CA LEU A 708 3.25 -31.67 2.61
C LEU A 708 3.81 -32.38 3.85
N HIS A 709 3.02 -32.41 4.93
CA HIS A 709 3.44 -32.91 6.23
C HIS A 709 2.49 -34.02 6.70
N ALA A 710 3.05 -35.05 7.33
CA ALA A 710 2.26 -36.10 7.98
C ALA A 710 1.56 -35.57 9.24
N ARG A 711 0.49 -36.23 9.67
CA ARG A 711 -0.21 -35.92 10.92
C ARG A 711 0.72 -36.11 12.11
N ARG A 712 1.15 -35.01 12.72
CA ARG A 712 2.19 -35.01 13.75
C ARG A 712 1.73 -35.66 15.06
N TYR A 713 0.43 -35.54 15.40
CA TYR A 713 -0.11 -35.93 16.71
C TYR A 713 -1.08 -37.13 16.66
N GLU A 714 -1.16 -37.86 15.54
CA GLU A 714 -2.14 -38.94 15.35
C GLU A 714 -1.95 -40.12 16.34
N ASN A 715 -0.71 -40.39 16.74
CA ASN A 715 -0.35 -41.49 17.65
C ASN A 715 0.06 -40.98 19.05
N PHE A 716 -0.42 -39.81 19.47
CA PHE A 716 -0.10 -39.28 20.79
C PHE A 716 -0.69 -40.15 21.90
N ASP A 717 0.17 -40.65 22.79
CA ASP A 717 -0.20 -41.37 24.01
C ASP A 717 0.16 -40.52 25.24
N PRO A 718 -0.85 -39.99 25.97
CA PRO A 718 -0.63 -39.22 27.19
C PRO A 718 0.17 -39.98 28.25
N SER A 719 -0.12 -41.27 28.45
CA SER A 719 0.47 -42.10 29.51
C SER A 719 1.96 -42.32 29.26
N LYS A 720 2.30 -42.62 28.00
CA LYS A 720 3.70 -42.75 27.57
C LYS A 720 4.46 -41.44 27.74
N THR A 721 3.85 -40.31 27.38
CA THR A 721 4.51 -39.00 27.46
C THR A 721 4.80 -38.59 28.91
N LEU A 722 3.87 -38.84 29.83
CA LEU A 722 4.06 -38.64 31.27
C LEU A 722 5.18 -39.54 31.82
N ALA A 723 5.24 -40.80 31.37
CA ALA A 723 6.29 -41.73 31.77
C ALA A 723 7.68 -41.30 31.28
N ASP A 724 7.78 -40.86 30.01
CA ASP A 724 9.03 -40.39 29.41
C ASP A 724 9.57 -39.13 30.10
N HIS A 725 8.71 -38.30 30.69
CA HIS A 725 9.07 -37.05 31.39
C HIS A 725 8.94 -37.14 32.92
N ARG A 726 8.92 -38.35 33.49
CA ARG A 726 8.69 -38.59 34.93
C ARG A 726 9.64 -37.81 35.83
N GLN A 727 10.93 -37.76 35.48
CA GLN A 727 11.93 -37.07 36.29
C GLN A 727 11.70 -35.55 36.29
N ALA A 728 11.48 -34.95 35.13
CA ALA A 728 11.23 -33.53 34.99
C ALA A 728 9.93 -33.09 35.71
N LEU A 729 8.90 -33.95 35.70
CA LEU A 729 7.67 -33.74 36.48
C LEU A 729 7.91 -33.83 37.99
N ALA A 730 8.71 -34.79 38.44
CA ALA A 730 9.05 -34.94 39.85
C ALA A 730 9.88 -33.75 40.38
N ASP A 731 10.77 -33.20 39.56
CA ASP A 731 11.61 -32.03 39.91
C ASP A 731 10.77 -30.77 40.16
N VAL A 732 9.57 -30.68 39.56
CA VAL A 732 8.60 -29.58 39.77
C VAL A 732 7.45 -29.96 40.72
N GLY A 733 7.57 -31.08 41.44
CA GLY A 733 6.61 -31.48 42.48
C GLY A 733 5.34 -32.18 41.96
N LEU A 734 5.28 -32.58 40.69
CA LEU A 734 4.12 -33.26 40.10
C LEU A 734 4.35 -34.77 39.98
N ASP A 735 3.62 -35.57 40.76
CA ASP A 735 3.63 -37.04 40.64
C ASP A 735 2.61 -37.53 39.60
N ILE A 736 2.99 -38.57 38.83
CA ILE A 736 2.16 -39.14 37.77
C ILE A 736 0.82 -39.67 38.31
N GLN A 737 0.80 -40.33 39.48
CA GLN A 737 -0.46 -40.85 40.03
C GLN A 737 -1.42 -39.73 40.44
N SER A 738 -0.89 -38.58 40.81
CA SER A 738 -1.68 -37.39 41.14
C SER A 738 -2.24 -36.73 39.87
N ILE A 739 -1.46 -36.70 38.78
CA ILE A 739 -1.93 -36.25 37.45
C ILE A 739 -3.02 -37.18 36.92
N GLU A 740 -2.84 -38.49 37.00
CA GLU A 740 -3.83 -39.47 36.54
C GLU A 740 -5.17 -39.30 37.28
N ARG A 741 -5.13 -39.17 38.62
CA ARG A 741 -6.32 -38.85 39.42
C ARG A 741 -6.93 -37.49 39.07
N PHE A 742 -6.12 -36.48 38.79
CA PHE A 742 -6.60 -35.17 38.36
C PHE A 742 -7.38 -35.26 37.04
N LEU A 743 -6.87 -36.02 36.07
CA LEU A 743 -7.49 -36.23 34.76
C LEU A 743 -8.83 -36.98 34.81
N GLU A 744 -9.14 -37.67 35.92
CA GLU A 744 -10.47 -38.26 36.17
C GLU A 744 -11.53 -37.21 36.54
N THR A 745 -11.11 -36.01 36.94
CA THR A 745 -12.02 -34.91 37.30
C THR A 745 -12.72 -34.35 36.07
N SER A 746 -13.99 -33.95 36.21
CA SER A 746 -14.72 -33.28 35.12
C SER A 746 -14.00 -31.99 34.69
N ASN A 747 -13.91 -31.77 33.38
CA ASN A 747 -13.21 -30.65 32.74
C ASN A 747 -11.67 -30.67 32.81
N ALA A 748 -11.04 -31.61 33.50
CA ALA A 748 -9.60 -31.81 33.40
C ALA A 748 -9.25 -32.38 32.01
N GLY A 749 -8.11 -31.96 31.46
CA GLY A 749 -7.68 -32.37 30.13
C GLY A 749 -6.16 -32.41 29.98
N ILE A 750 -5.72 -33.27 29.06
CA ILE A 750 -4.34 -33.35 28.59
C ILE A 750 -4.36 -33.27 27.07
N PHE A 751 -3.67 -32.27 26.51
CA PHE A 751 -3.67 -32.01 25.08
C PHE A 751 -2.25 -31.88 24.54
N ALA A 752 -1.96 -32.61 23.45
CA ALA A 752 -0.75 -32.43 22.67
C ALA A 752 -1.00 -31.51 21.49
N GLY A 753 -0.02 -30.66 21.20
CA GLY A 753 -0.10 -29.74 20.09
C GLY A 753 1.15 -28.90 19.95
N ARG A 754 1.15 -28.00 18.97
CA ARG A 754 2.20 -27.02 18.75
C ARG A 754 1.85 -25.73 19.47
N ALA A 755 2.75 -25.22 20.30
CA ALA A 755 2.60 -23.94 20.97
C ALA A 755 3.03 -22.77 20.07
N LEU A 756 2.14 -21.80 19.89
CA LEU A 756 2.35 -20.61 19.08
C LEU A 756 2.26 -19.34 19.93
N TYR A 757 3.06 -18.34 19.58
CA TYR A 757 3.05 -17.00 20.18
C TYR A 757 3.13 -16.92 21.72
N PRO A 758 4.12 -17.56 22.37
CA PRO A 758 4.30 -17.40 23.81
C PRO A 758 4.54 -15.94 24.20
N ARG A 759 3.64 -15.38 25.03
CA ARG A 759 3.65 -13.99 25.50
C ARG A 759 3.42 -13.96 27.01
N HIS A 760 4.31 -13.31 27.72
CA HIS A 760 4.13 -13.03 29.15
C HIS A 760 3.52 -11.65 29.37
N TYR A 761 2.48 -11.59 30.19
CA TYR A 761 1.85 -10.36 30.66
C TYR A 761 1.95 -10.26 32.17
N LYS A 762 2.20 -9.04 32.64
CA LYS A 762 2.12 -8.70 34.06
C LYS A 762 0.65 -8.63 34.50
N MET A 763 0.44 -8.62 35.81
CA MET A 763 -0.82 -8.24 36.44
C MET A 763 -1.37 -6.95 35.83
N ASP A 764 -2.66 -6.95 35.54
CA ASP A 764 -3.42 -5.86 34.94
C ASP A 764 -2.91 -5.42 33.54
N GLN A 765 -2.11 -6.25 32.88
CA GLN A 765 -1.71 -6.09 31.49
C GLN A 765 -2.34 -7.16 30.60
N GLY A 766 -2.57 -6.81 29.34
CA GLY A 766 -3.08 -7.68 28.29
C GLY A 766 -3.44 -6.90 27.04
N GLU A 767 -3.91 -7.61 26.03
CA GLU A 767 -4.42 -7.05 24.79
C GLU A 767 -5.96 -7.08 24.78
N PRO A 768 -6.62 -6.04 24.28
CA PRO A 768 -8.08 -5.94 24.36
C PRO A 768 -8.77 -7.02 23.50
N HIS A 769 -9.86 -7.61 24.01
CA HIS A 769 -10.85 -8.42 23.27
C HIS A 769 -10.43 -9.78 22.68
N PHE A 770 -9.17 -10.25 22.85
CA PHE A 770 -8.73 -11.55 22.31
C PHE A 770 -8.17 -12.47 23.41
N PHE A 771 -8.86 -13.57 23.73
CA PHE A 771 -8.28 -14.66 24.52
C PHE A 771 -7.19 -15.37 23.70
N PRO A 772 -6.11 -15.87 24.33
CA PRO A 772 -5.82 -15.87 25.77
C PRO A 772 -5.15 -14.57 26.28
N THR A 773 -5.01 -13.55 25.43
CA THR A 773 -4.21 -12.35 25.73
C THR A 773 -4.92 -11.24 26.50
N ILE A 774 -6.19 -11.39 26.84
CA ILE A 774 -6.99 -10.39 27.57
C ILE A 774 -6.35 -9.95 28.89
N ASN A 775 -6.67 -8.73 29.34
CA ASN A 775 -6.22 -8.24 30.65
C ASN A 775 -6.73 -9.13 31.81
N MET A 776 -5.84 -9.51 32.74
CA MET A 776 -6.17 -10.33 33.92
C MET A 776 -5.42 -9.87 35.18
N PRO A 777 -5.97 -10.11 36.38
CA PRO A 777 -5.46 -9.56 37.65
C PRO A 777 -4.24 -10.30 38.21
N PHE A 778 -3.51 -11.06 37.38
CA PHE A 778 -2.33 -11.82 37.79
C PHE A 778 -1.33 -11.95 36.62
N PRO A 779 -0.02 -12.11 36.92
CA PRO A 779 1.00 -12.36 35.91
C PRO A 779 0.86 -13.76 35.32
N ARG A 780 1.11 -13.89 34.03
CA ARG A 780 0.88 -15.13 33.29
C ARG A 780 1.61 -15.18 31.97
N THR A 781 1.90 -16.39 31.53
CA THR A 781 2.34 -16.69 30.18
C THR A 781 1.17 -17.25 29.39
N THR A 782 0.92 -16.70 28.21
CA THR A 782 -0.17 -17.06 27.32
C THR A 782 0.38 -17.54 25.99
N PHE A 783 -0.25 -18.54 25.38
CA PHE A 783 0.11 -19.03 24.05
C PHE A 783 -1.10 -19.71 23.40
N THR A 784 -1.06 -19.90 22.09
CA THR A 784 -2.08 -20.66 21.37
C THR A 784 -1.56 -22.07 21.10
N LEU A 785 -2.28 -23.08 21.55
CA LEU A 785 -2.02 -24.48 21.22
C LEU A 785 -2.83 -24.86 19.97
N ILE A 786 -2.17 -25.44 18.97
CA ILE A 786 -2.84 -26.04 17.81
C ILE A 786 -2.56 -27.54 17.74
N GLY A 787 -3.59 -28.34 17.49
CA GLY A 787 -3.45 -29.80 17.43
C GLY A 787 -4.69 -30.49 16.87
N PRO A 788 -4.84 -31.82 17.09
CA PRO A 788 -6.00 -32.58 16.63
C PRO A 788 -7.33 -32.03 17.16
N VAL A 789 -7.31 -31.51 18.39
CA VAL A 789 -8.44 -30.87 19.08
C VAL A 789 -8.81 -29.49 18.53
N GLY A 790 -8.01 -28.96 17.59
CA GLY A 790 -8.17 -27.63 17.03
C GLY A 790 -7.26 -26.60 17.70
N GLU A 791 -7.73 -25.36 17.69
CA GLU A 791 -7.10 -24.19 18.29
C GLU A 791 -7.61 -23.99 19.72
N LEU A 792 -6.68 -23.88 20.68
CA LEU A 792 -6.96 -23.63 22.09
C LEU A 792 -6.07 -22.49 22.60
N GLY A 793 -6.68 -21.45 23.16
CA GLY A 793 -5.95 -20.41 23.89
C GLY A 793 -5.56 -20.92 25.27
N VAL A 794 -4.27 -20.93 25.61
CA VAL A 794 -3.74 -21.43 26.88
C VAL A 794 -3.25 -20.28 27.74
N ILE A 795 -3.54 -20.35 29.03
CA ILE A 795 -3.06 -19.42 30.05
C ILE A 795 -2.34 -20.23 31.13
N LEU A 796 -1.09 -19.88 31.40
CA LEU A 796 -0.28 -20.43 32.48
C LEU A 796 0.06 -19.29 33.46
N PRO A 797 -0.64 -19.19 34.61
CA PRO A 797 -0.32 -18.20 35.63
C PRO A 797 1.03 -18.45 36.28
N GLY A 798 1.75 -17.37 36.58
CA GLY A 798 3.06 -17.45 37.23
C GLY A 798 4.06 -16.41 36.75
N GLY A 799 5.31 -16.60 37.16
CA GLY A 799 6.43 -15.73 36.79
C GLY A 799 6.78 -15.73 35.29
N ILE A 800 7.75 -14.90 34.92
CA ILE A 800 8.30 -14.86 33.56
C ILE A 800 9.20 -16.09 33.36
N PRO A 801 8.89 -17.01 32.43
CA PRO A 801 9.81 -18.09 32.11
C PRO A 801 11.08 -17.52 31.46
N SER A 802 12.24 -18.14 31.71
CA SER A 802 13.52 -17.69 31.13
C SER A 802 13.51 -17.74 29.60
N TYR A 803 12.86 -18.76 29.05
CA TYR A 803 12.63 -18.97 27.62
C TYR A 803 11.33 -19.79 27.46
N PHE A 804 10.61 -19.64 26.35
CA PHE A 804 9.54 -20.56 25.98
C PHE A 804 9.53 -20.65 24.45
N PRO A 805 9.90 -21.78 23.84
CA PRO A 805 10.10 -21.85 22.40
C PRO A 805 8.80 -21.58 21.60
N HIS A 806 8.94 -20.83 20.52
CA HIS A 806 7.86 -20.63 19.55
C HIS A 806 7.80 -21.81 18.57
N ALA A 807 6.58 -22.25 18.24
CA ALA A 807 6.32 -23.34 17.31
C ALA A 807 6.93 -24.69 17.73
N SER A 808 7.12 -24.90 19.03
CA SER A 808 7.54 -26.17 19.62
C SER A 808 6.36 -27.10 19.85
N ASP A 809 6.64 -28.39 19.85
CA ASP A 809 5.67 -29.41 20.24
C ASP A 809 5.59 -29.46 21.78
N VAL A 810 4.37 -29.40 22.33
CA VAL A 810 4.12 -29.35 23.78
C VAL A 810 2.95 -30.25 24.19
N VAL A 811 2.93 -30.62 25.46
CA VAL A 811 1.77 -31.19 26.15
C VAL A 811 1.31 -30.23 27.23
N VAL A 812 0.02 -29.93 27.24
CA VAL A 812 -0.61 -29.04 28.21
C VAL A 812 -1.57 -29.84 29.08
N ILE A 813 -1.44 -29.70 30.39
CA ILE A 813 -2.28 -30.33 31.40
C ILE A 813 -3.00 -29.22 32.16
N GLY A 814 -4.30 -29.36 32.41
CA GLY A 814 -5.07 -28.31 33.08
C GLY A 814 -6.57 -28.51 32.99
N CYS A 815 -7.33 -27.42 33.17
CA CYS A 815 -8.78 -27.41 33.16
C CYS A 815 -9.33 -26.66 31.93
N SER A 816 -10.33 -27.26 31.29
CA SER A 816 -11.09 -26.63 30.21
C SER A 816 -12.04 -25.59 30.79
N GLY A 817 -11.79 -24.31 30.50
CA GLY A 817 -12.71 -23.21 30.79
C GLY A 817 -13.62 -22.89 29.60
N GLU A 818 -14.55 -21.94 29.79
CA GLU A 818 -15.48 -21.53 28.72
C GLU A 818 -14.78 -20.82 27.54
N LYS A 819 -13.68 -20.10 27.80
CA LYS A 819 -13.01 -19.23 26.80
C LYS A 819 -11.54 -19.54 26.56
N TYR A 820 -10.89 -20.24 27.49
CA TYR A 820 -9.48 -20.59 27.43
C TYR A 820 -9.24 -21.87 28.24
N PHE A 821 -8.08 -22.48 28.01
CA PHE A 821 -7.58 -23.60 28.78
C PHE A 821 -6.68 -23.08 29.90
N ASP A 822 -7.07 -23.31 31.15
CA ASP A 822 -6.29 -22.90 32.32
C ASP A 822 -5.25 -23.98 32.64
N ALA A 823 -3.98 -23.66 32.38
CA ALA A 823 -2.90 -24.62 32.44
C ALA A 823 -2.40 -24.79 33.87
N LEU A 824 -2.28 -26.04 34.28
CA LEU A 824 -1.56 -26.47 35.47
C LEU A 824 -0.07 -26.66 35.15
N ALA A 825 0.22 -27.35 34.04
CA ALA A 825 1.58 -27.63 33.61
C ALA A 825 1.69 -27.70 32.08
N VAL A 826 2.86 -27.33 31.58
CA VAL A 826 3.22 -27.39 30.15
C VAL A 826 4.56 -28.10 30.03
N ILE A 827 4.57 -29.21 29.30
CA ILE A 827 5.77 -30.00 29.00
C ILE A 827 6.18 -29.68 27.57
N VAL A 828 7.39 -29.15 27.37
CA VAL A 828 7.95 -28.96 26.03
C VAL A 828 8.60 -30.26 25.58
N LEU A 829 8.17 -30.79 24.44
CA LEU A 829 8.65 -32.08 23.93
C LEU A 829 9.94 -31.96 23.12
N ASP A 830 10.29 -30.75 22.68
CA ASP A 830 11.51 -30.46 21.96
C ASP A 830 12.69 -30.18 22.92
N GLY A 831 13.87 -30.78 22.67
CA GLY A 831 15.10 -30.50 23.43
C GLY A 831 15.20 -31.23 24.77
N GLU A 832 15.68 -30.55 25.83
CA GLU A 832 15.89 -31.12 27.18
C GLU A 832 14.59 -31.35 28.00
N GLY A 833 13.40 -31.13 27.42
CA GLY A 833 12.14 -31.49 28.08
C GLY A 833 11.72 -30.53 29.20
N ALA A 834 11.80 -29.21 28.97
CA ALA A 834 11.46 -28.22 30.00
C ALA A 834 9.98 -28.31 30.42
N VAL A 835 9.74 -28.29 31.74
CA VAL A 835 8.39 -28.29 32.33
C VAL A 835 8.13 -26.94 32.98
N TYR A 836 7.05 -26.27 32.58
CA TYR A 836 6.57 -25.04 33.19
C TYR A 836 5.31 -25.35 33.99
N THR A 837 5.30 -24.98 35.27
CA THR A 837 4.16 -25.19 36.17
C THR A 837 3.51 -23.86 36.53
N ARG A 838 2.26 -23.96 36.97
CA ARG A 838 1.51 -22.83 37.50
C ARG A 838 2.16 -22.34 38.80
N GLU A 839 2.25 -21.02 38.94
CA GLU A 839 2.63 -20.36 40.20
C GLU A 839 1.58 -19.29 40.55
N PRO A 840 1.00 -19.29 41.76
CA PRO A 840 1.16 -20.26 42.85
C PRO A 840 0.52 -21.63 42.55
N GLU A 841 0.94 -22.64 43.31
CA GLU A 841 0.35 -23.98 43.23
C GLU A 841 -1.15 -23.93 43.58
N SER A 842 -1.95 -24.71 42.87
CA SER A 842 -3.39 -24.85 43.09
C SER A 842 -3.72 -26.30 43.40
N GLU A 843 -4.81 -26.54 44.12
CA GLU A 843 -5.31 -27.89 44.34
C GLU A 843 -5.61 -28.58 42.99
N LEU A 844 -5.34 -29.89 42.91
CA LEU A 844 -5.56 -30.69 41.69
C LEU A 844 -7.05 -31.01 41.51
N GLN A 845 -7.86 -29.96 41.30
CA GLN A 845 -9.30 -30.03 41.04
C GLN A 845 -9.69 -28.98 40.00
N CYS A 846 -10.69 -29.26 39.18
CA CYS A 846 -11.26 -28.28 38.25
C CYS A 846 -12.52 -27.61 38.81
N PRO A 847 -12.69 -26.28 38.60
CA PRO A 847 -11.74 -25.34 37.99
C PRO A 847 -10.54 -25.05 38.92
N LEU A 848 -9.37 -24.75 38.33
CA LEU A 848 -8.19 -24.31 39.09
C LEU A 848 -8.48 -22.95 39.76
N GLU A 849 -8.03 -22.79 41.00
CA GLU A 849 -8.19 -21.53 41.73
C GLU A 849 -7.30 -20.44 41.11
N GLN A 850 -7.89 -19.30 40.76
CA GLN A 850 -7.16 -18.20 40.13
C GLN A 850 -6.26 -17.49 41.14
N PRO A 851 -5.02 -17.11 40.77
CA PRO A 851 -4.13 -16.44 41.70
C PRO A 851 -4.66 -15.08 42.12
N VAL A 852 -4.49 -14.77 43.40
CA VAL A 852 -4.73 -13.43 43.95
C VAL A 852 -3.39 -12.76 44.19
N CYS A 853 -3.05 -11.81 43.33
CA CYS A 853 -1.77 -11.12 43.39
C CYS A 853 -1.93 -9.72 43.99
N THR A 854 -1.01 -9.35 44.88
CA THR A 854 -0.87 -7.97 45.37
C THR A 854 0.07 -7.16 44.48
N ASN A 855 1.03 -7.84 43.87
CA ASN A 855 1.93 -7.32 42.86
C ASN A 855 2.43 -8.48 41.97
N ASN A 856 3.24 -8.18 40.95
CA ASN A 856 3.78 -9.17 40.01
C ASN A 856 4.73 -10.23 40.61
N SER A 857 5.07 -10.11 41.89
CA SER A 857 6.02 -11.00 42.58
C SER A 857 5.40 -11.73 43.77
N VAL A 858 4.21 -11.34 44.22
CA VAL A 858 3.54 -11.87 45.40
C VAL A 858 2.11 -12.22 45.04
N CYS A 859 1.93 -13.49 44.70
CA CYS A 859 0.65 -14.12 44.38
C CYS A 859 0.37 -15.24 45.38
N ARG A 860 -0.90 -15.43 45.72
CA ARG A 860 -1.40 -16.52 46.55
C ARG A 860 -2.48 -17.29 45.82
#